data_AF-A0A511K7R0-F1
#
_entry.id   AF-A0A511K7R0-F1
#
_cell.length_a   1.000
_cell.length_b   1.000
_cell.length_c   1.000
_cell.angle_alpha   90.00
_cell.angle_beta   90.00
_cell.angle_gamma   90.00
#
_symmetry.space_group_name_H-M   'P 1'
#
loop_
_entity.id
_entity.type
_entity.pdbx_description
1 polymer ?
#
loop_
_entity_poly.entity_id
_entity_poly.type
_entity_poly.pdbx_seq_one_letter_code
_entity_poly.pdbx_strand_id
1 'polypeptide(L)'
;MSVLPPAETLQSVILHTLDQRNSIPDTRSLALALPAGVDASAQLPQLGAPEGAVVGPSVDNQNALKAVLDSLAAREMVAFRQVTVDQHVLTAEGSQIAQSGSHEYRVWSALPPPGSEMGLTAKEIEAKVGKDTAKVGQGKAMKNKWVVKKGDGFLQAAATVDDVTQKDLLAIQSTGGHSDEKLLAELRKRKLVEKKKTFYYSVEKGPSFATTVAKLETDLTVELLSSGAWEQASFKKYNFQAEGAPTHGGALHPLMKVREEFRNIFFEMGFTEMPTNRFVESSFWNFDTLYVPQQHPAREMQDTFYVKDPVASTTFPKDYYERVKRVHEVGDYGSTGYRYPFSKEETSRLVLRTHTTSVSSAQLYQLANQPGGFKPAKMFSIDRVFRNEAVDMTHLAEFHQVEGVVADRNLTLADLIGFMEVFFSKMGVKNLRFKPAYNPYTEPSLEIFSWHEGLGKWVEIGNSGMFRPEMLETMGLPADVRVLGFGLSLERPTMIRYGISNIRDLLGHKVPLEMIEKSAATKRYSTAPPTPASSKKRPSNRLLPLTAGIVLLAGGAYLYLTREEPTLLGYDRWTPVKINDPTARPILSLFVKEPNLQIQRAYTPLTSSSFNPSGPAELDLVIKRYADGELSRYIHRLRPGDELTVRGPAITWYYSPQDWDEVTFVVGGTGITPAYQFINDMLASSTSSPDTLKVSIVYASPSPSRILLKDSLDALRQQGLERLSLHYLADGLDANASSKTAQQDVTISFPDRKTLKKLLGKKEEGKRKVVIVCGPEGMIEAVAGPRGRNFSQGRVGGVLKELGFTEKEVVKL
;
A
#
# COMPACT_ATOMS: atom_id res chain seq x y z
N MET A 1 2.01 -30.25 -37.71
CA MET A 1 2.22 -28.79 -37.78
C MET A 1 2.81 -28.49 -39.15
N SER A 2 2.08 -27.79 -40.02
CA SER A 2 2.62 -27.40 -41.33
C SER A 2 3.61 -26.25 -41.13
N VAL A 3 4.89 -26.50 -41.38
CA VAL A 3 5.93 -25.47 -41.30
C VAL A 3 5.84 -24.62 -42.57
N LEU A 4 5.59 -23.32 -42.44
CA LEU A 4 5.68 -22.39 -43.58
C LEU A 4 7.14 -22.34 -44.08
N PRO A 5 7.37 -22.16 -45.38
CA PRO A 5 8.72 -22.04 -45.92
C PRO A 5 9.42 -20.76 -45.44
N PRO A 6 10.75 -20.66 -45.60
CA PRO A 6 11.53 -19.48 -45.22
C PRO A 6 11.00 -18.18 -45.84
N ALA A 7 11.30 -17.05 -45.20
CA ALA A 7 10.80 -15.73 -45.61
C ALA A 7 11.16 -15.36 -47.06
N GLU A 8 12.35 -15.72 -47.54
CA GLU A 8 12.79 -15.47 -48.92
C GLU A 8 11.96 -16.26 -49.94
N THR A 9 11.63 -17.50 -49.61
CA THR A 9 10.76 -18.36 -50.42
C THR A 9 9.34 -17.80 -50.46
N LEU A 10 8.81 -17.34 -49.32
CA LEU A 10 7.50 -16.68 -49.26
C LEU A 10 7.45 -15.38 -50.07
N GLN A 11 8.51 -14.56 -50.03
CA GLN A 11 8.62 -13.36 -50.86
C GLN A 11 8.53 -13.71 -52.34
N SER A 12 9.31 -14.70 -52.78
CA SER A 12 9.35 -15.15 -54.17
C SER A 12 8.00 -15.68 -54.63
N VAL A 13 7.34 -16.51 -53.80
CA VAL A 13 6.01 -17.04 -54.08
C VAL A 13 4.98 -15.93 -54.23
N ILE A 14 4.97 -14.92 -53.34
CA ILE A 14 4.02 -13.80 -53.40
C ILE A 14 4.26 -12.98 -54.66
N LEU A 15 5.51 -12.60 -54.95
CA LEU A 15 5.84 -11.76 -56.10
C LEU A 15 5.52 -12.47 -57.42
N HIS A 16 5.90 -13.74 -57.59
CA HIS A 16 5.55 -14.49 -58.80
C HIS A 16 4.05 -14.77 -58.94
N THR A 17 3.34 -15.00 -57.83
CA THR A 17 1.88 -15.17 -57.87
C THR A 17 1.19 -13.87 -58.28
N LEU A 18 1.65 -12.72 -57.77
CA LEU A 18 1.16 -11.40 -58.17
C LEU A 18 1.49 -11.09 -59.63
N ASP A 19 2.68 -11.50 -60.11
CA ASP A 19 3.07 -11.28 -61.50
C ASP A 19 2.06 -11.91 -62.47
N GLN A 20 1.63 -13.14 -62.16
CA GLN A 20 0.64 -13.89 -62.95
C GLN A 20 -0.81 -13.46 -62.76
N ARG A 21 -1.23 -13.15 -61.52
CA ARG A 21 -2.65 -12.96 -61.16
C ARG A 21 -3.04 -11.49 -60.93
N ASN A 22 -2.10 -10.55 -61.03
CA ASN A 22 -2.23 -9.11 -60.69
C ASN A 22 -2.64 -8.79 -59.23
N SER A 23 -3.36 -9.67 -58.54
CA SER A 23 -3.75 -9.53 -57.13
C SER A 23 -3.89 -10.89 -56.45
N ILE A 24 -3.75 -10.90 -55.13
CA ILE A 24 -4.05 -12.03 -54.26
C ILE A 24 -5.17 -11.57 -53.31
N PRO A 25 -6.44 -11.89 -53.58
CA PRO A 25 -7.56 -11.40 -52.77
C PRO A 25 -7.62 -12.06 -51.38
N ASP A 26 -7.13 -13.29 -51.24
CA ASP A 26 -7.11 -14.03 -49.98
C ASP A 26 -5.83 -14.88 -49.86
N THR A 27 -4.92 -14.44 -49.00
CA THR A 27 -3.65 -15.13 -48.74
C THR A 27 -3.80 -16.53 -48.15
N ARG A 28 -4.96 -16.92 -47.61
CA ARG A 28 -5.19 -18.30 -47.12
C ARG A 28 -5.17 -19.32 -48.25
N SER A 29 -5.52 -18.88 -49.47
CA SER A 29 -5.52 -19.69 -50.69
C SER A 29 -4.18 -19.66 -51.44
N LEU A 30 -3.19 -18.91 -50.93
CA LEU A 30 -1.88 -18.80 -51.56
C LEU A 30 -1.17 -20.17 -51.54
N ALA A 31 -0.91 -20.70 -52.73
CA ALA A 31 -0.12 -21.90 -52.90
C ALA A 31 1.34 -21.63 -52.52
N LEU A 32 1.93 -22.51 -51.74
CA LEU A 32 3.32 -22.41 -51.27
C LEU A 32 4.34 -22.99 -52.26
N ALA A 33 3.92 -23.22 -53.50
CA ALA A 33 4.73 -23.71 -54.61
C ALA A 33 4.84 -22.65 -55.71
N LEU A 34 5.96 -22.62 -56.42
CA LEU A 34 6.14 -21.72 -57.56
C LEU A 34 5.23 -22.14 -58.73
N PRO A 35 4.70 -21.20 -59.52
CA PRO A 35 3.90 -21.53 -60.69
C PRO A 35 4.67 -22.32 -61.76
N ALA A 36 3.97 -23.21 -62.49
CA ALA A 36 4.56 -23.98 -63.58
C ALA A 36 5.14 -23.06 -64.67
N GLY A 37 6.43 -23.23 -64.99
CA GLY A 37 7.15 -22.44 -66.01
C GLY A 37 8.22 -21.47 -65.47
N VAL A 38 8.43 -21.39 -64.15
CA VAL A 38 9.54 -20.64 -63.54
C VAL A 38 10.69 -21.62 -63.29
N ASP A 39 11.83 -21.42 -63.96
CA ASP A 39 13.02 -22.26 -63.83
C ASP A 39 13.55 -22.24 -62.39
N ALA A 40 13.36 -23.34 -61.67
CA ALA A 40 13.78 -23.51 -60.27
C ALA A 40 15.31 -23.72 -60.12
N SER A 41 16.08 -23.52 -61.18
CA SER A 41 17.49 -23.93 -61.29
C SER A 41 18.50 -22.87 -60.85
N ALA A 42 18.09 -21.63 -60.55
CA ALA A 42 19.07 -20.56 -60.32
C ALA A 42 19.28 -20.09 -58.88
N GLN A 43 18.31 -20.13 -57.95
CA GLN A 43 18.49 -19.56 -56.60
C GLN A 43 17.28 -19.81 -55.69
N LEU A 44 17.15 -20.94 -54.97
CA LEU A 44 16.34 -21.04 -53.74
C LEU A 44 16.62 -22.37 -53.00
N PRO A 45 16.68 -22.40 -51.65
CA PRO A 45 16.86 -23.64 -50.89
C PRO A 45 15.66 -24.57 -51.03
N GLN A 46 15.90 -25.88 -50.94
CA GLN A 46 14.93 -26.98 -51.09
C GLN A 46 13.55 -26.65 -50.50
N LEU A 47 12.53 -26.61 -51.37
CA LEU A 47 11.12 -26.42 -51.02
C LEU A 47 10.66 -27.51 -50.04
N GLY A 48 10.65 -27.19 -48.74
CA GLY A 48 10.20 -28.09 -47.67
C GLY A 48 8.68 -28.21 -47.53
N ALA A 49 7.90 -27.66 -48.46
CA ALA A 49 6.44 -27.71 -48.43
C ALA A 49 5.91 -28.76 -49.44
N PRO A 50 5.03 -29.68 -49.04
CA PRO A 50 4.48 -30.69 -49.94
C PRO A 50 3.68 -30.05 -51.08
N GLU A 51 3.70 -30.69 -52.26
CA GLU A 51 2.95 -30.29 -53.44
C GLU A 51 1.45 -30.10 -53.10
N GLY A 52 0.90 -28.92 -53.41
CA GLY A 52 -0.48 -28.55 -53.06
C GLY A 52 -0.69 -27.89 -51.69
N ALA A 53 0.38 -27.62 -50.92
CA ALA A 53 0.27 -26.88 -49.66
C ALA A 53 -0.13 -25.41 -49.88
N VAL A 54 -1.06 -24.92 -49.07
CA VAL A 54 -1.47 -23.51 -49.00
C VAL A 54 -1.14 -22.93 -47.63
N VAL A 55 -1.02 -21.60 -47.53
CA VAL A 55 -0.81 -20.91 -46.24
C VAL A 55 -1.89 -21.28 -45.21
N GLY A 56 -3.14 -21.43 -45.66
CA GLY A 56 -4.26 -21.82 -44.82
C GLY A 56 -4.70 -20.75 -43.82
N PRO A 57 -5.73 -21.05 -43.01
CA PRO A 57 -6.41 -20.08 -42.14
C PRO A 57 -5.74 -19.85 -40.78
N SER A 58 -4.58 -20.46 -40.50
CA SER A 58 -3.92 -20.35 -39.20
C SER A 58 -3.45 -18.92 -38.93
N VAL A 59 -3.77 -18.38 -37.74
CA VAL A 59 -3.34 -17.04 -37.31
C VAL A 59 -1.80 -16.96 -37.27
N ASP A 60 -1.13 -18.02 -36.83
CA ASP A 60 0.34 -18.05 -36.77
C ASP A 60 0.95 -17.96 -38.18
N ASN A 61 0.32 -18.62 -39.16
CA ASN A 61 0.77 -18.58 -40.55
C ASN A 61 0.57 -17.18 -41.15
N GLN A 62 -0.56 -16.52 -40.85
CA GLN A 62 -0.83 -15.16 -41.32
C GLN A 62 0.07 -14.13 -40.62
N ASN A 63 0.39 -14.32 -39.33
CA ASN A 63 1.38 -13.50 -38.62
C ASN A 63 2.78 -13.61 -39.25
N ALA A 64 3.22 -14.82 -39.59
CA ALA A 64 4.50 -15.02 -40.28
C ALA A 64 4.50 -14.36 -41.67
N LEU A 65 3.38 -14.42 -42.39
CA LEU A 65 3.21 -13.75 -43.68
C LEU A 65 3.25 -12.22 -43.57
N LYS A 66 2.76 -11.66 -42.46
CA LYS A 66 2.75 -10.20 -42.24
C LYS A 66 4.15 -9.60 -42.30
N ALA A 67 5.14 -10.24 -41.66
CA ALA A 67 6.53 -9.75 -41.67
C ALA A 67 7.11 -9.71 -43.10
N VAL A 68 6.73 -10.68 -43.94
CA VAL A 68 7.10 -10.72 -45.36
C VAL A 68 6.43 -9.60 -46.14
N LEU A 69 5.12 -9.39 -45.95
CA LEU A 69 4.36 -8.33 -46.61
C LEU A 69 4.83 -6.93 -46.19
N ASP A 70 5.12 -6.69 -44.91
CA ASP A 70 5.69 -5.43 -44.40
C ASP A 70 7.04 -5.14 -45.09
N SER A 71 7.88 -6.16 -45.28
CA SER A 71 9.19 -6.05 -45.95
C SER A 71 9.06 -5.70 -47.43
N LEU A 72 8.10 -6.30 -48.15
CA LEU A 72 7.84 -5.98 -49.56
C LEU A 72 7.16 -4.62 -49.72
N ALA A 73 6.25 -4.25 -48.81
CA ALA A 73 5.57 -2.96 -48.82
C ALA A 73 6.52 -1.79 -48.48
N ALA A 74 7.49 -2.00 -47.59
CA ALA A 74 8.52 -0.99 -47.30
C ALA A 74 9.43 -0.67 -48.51
N ARG A 75 9.50 -1.60 -49.48
CA ARG A 75 10.17 -1.41 -50.78
C ARG A 75 9.22 -0.94 -51.88
N GLU A 76 7.98 -0.60 -51.52
CA GLU A 76 6.91 -0.19 -52.44
C GLU A 76 6.61 -1.23 -53.54
N MET A 77 6.97 -2.51 -53.33
CA MET A 77 6.78 -3.58 -54.30
C MET A 77 5.36 -4.15 -54.27
N VAL A 78 4.72 -4.14 -53.10
CA VAL A 78 3.33 -4.59 -52.92
C VAL A 78 2.56 -3.60 -52.05
N ALA A 79 1.25 -3.51 -52.27
CA ALA A 79 0.31 -2.90 -51.34
C ALA A 79 -0.55 -4.01 -50.75
N PHE A 80 -0.88 -3.95 -49.46
CA PHE A 80 -1.74 -4.96 -48.85
C PHE A 80 -2.65 -4.38 -47.78
N ARG A 81 -3.79 -5.05 -47.58
CA ARG A 81 -4.76 -4.73 -46.54
C ARG A 81 -5.09 -5.97 -45.73
N GLN A 82 -5.28 -5.80 -44.42
CA GLN A 82 -5.73 -6.87 -43.54
C GLN A 82 -7.26 -6.97 -43.57
N VAL A 83 -7.78 -8.15 -43.85
CA VAL A 83 -9.21 -8.47 -43.77
C VAL A 83 -9.42 -9.36 -42.54
N THR A 84 -10.23 -8.88 -41.60
CA THR A 84 -10.54 -9.62 -40.37
C THR A 84 -11.88 -10.33 -40.53
N VAL A 85 -11.90 -11.63 -40.20
CA VAL A 85 -13.12 -12.45 -40.24
C VAL A 85 -13.37 -13.06 -38.88
N ASP A 86 -14.57 -12.84 -38.38
CA ASP A 86 -15.07 -13.51 -37.21
C ASP A 86 -15.54 -14.91 -37.60
N GLN A 87 -14.96 -15.95 -36.97
CA GLN A 87 -15.38 -17.33 -37.16
C GLN A 87 -15.86 -17.91 -35.83
N HIS A 88 -16.94 -18.70 -35.88
CA HIS A 88 -17.45 -19.40 -34.71
C HIS A 88 -16.89 -20.82 -34.70
N VAL A 89 -16.21 -21.16 -33.61
CA VAL A 89 -15.55 -22.46 -33.44
C VAL A 89 -16.17 -23.18 -32.25
N LEU A 90 -16.31 -24.49 -32.34
CA LEU A 90 -16.81 -25.29 -31.22
C LEU A 90 -15.79 -25.34 -30.09
N THR A 91 -16.28 -25.24 -28.86
CA THR A 91 -15.46 -25.54 -27.67
C THR A 91 -15.29 -27.06 -27.55
N ALA A 92 -14.37 -27.52 -26.70
CA ALA A 92 -14.19 -28.96 -26.46
C ALA A 92 -15.50 -29.67 -26.07
N GLU A 93 -16.33 -29.01 -25.25
CA GLU A 93 -17.66 -29.49 -24.87
C GLU A 93 -18.64 -29.48 -26.07
N GLY A 94 -18.64 -28.41 -26.87
CA GLY A 94 -19.45 -28.34 -28.08
C GLY A 94 -19.11 -29.42 -29.11
N SER A 95 -17.82 -29.72 -29.30
CA SER A 95 -17.36 -30.81 -30.16
C SER A 95 -17.79 -32.18 -29.64
N GLN A 96 -17.76 -32.39 -28.32
CA GLN A 96 -18.26 -33.63 -27.72
C GLN A 96 -19.76 -33.80 -27.95
N ILE A 97 -20.55 -32.73 -27.81
CA ILE A 97 -21.98 -32.75 -28.09
C ILE A 97 -22.26 -33.03 -29.57
N ALA A 98 -21.52 -32.41 -30.49
CA ALA A 98 -21.67 -32.66 -31.92
C ALA A 98 -21.48 -34.17 -32.25
N GLN A 99 -20.53 -34.84 -31.58
CA GLN A 99 -20.25 -36.26 -31.80
C GLN A 99 -21.21 -37.21 -31.07
N SER A 100 -21.60 -36.89 -29.83
CA SER A 100 -22.27 -37.84 -28.91
C SER A 100 -23.72 -37.47 -28.54
N GLY A 101 -24.26 -36.40 -29.12
CA GLY A 101 -25.58 -35.85 -28.78
C GLY A 101 -25.54 -34.86 -27.63
N SER A 102 -26.56 -34.00 -27.54
CA SER A 102 -26.70 -33.02 -26.46
C SER A 102 -26.90 -33.67 -25.09
N HIS A 103 -26.61 -32.93 -24.03
CA HIS A 103 -26.75 -33.42 -22.65
C HIS A 103 -28.20 -33.87 -22.38
N GLU A 104 -29.18 -33.11 -22.86
CA GLU A 104 -30.61 -33.44 -22.77
C GLU A 104 -30.99 -34.69 -23.57
N TYR A 105 -30.41 -34.91 -24.76
CA TYR A 105 -30.63 -36.12 -25.55
C TYR A 105 -30.02 -37.34 -24.88
N ARG A 106 -28.78 -37.22 -24.39
CA ARG A 106 -28.07 -38.30 -23.69
C ARG A 106 -28.78 -38.74 -22.41
N VAL A 107 -29.36 -37.79 -21.68
CA VAL A 107 -30.22 -38.10 -20.52
C VAL A 107 -31.48 -38.83 -20.96
N TRP A 108 -32.19 -38.34 -21.99
CA TRP A 108 -33.38 -39.02 -22.51
C TRP A 108 -33.07 -40.44 -23.00
N SER A 109 -32.01 -40.65 -23.77
CA SER A 109 -31.63 -41.97 -24.31
C SER A 109 -31.23 -42.98 -23.23
N ALA A 110 -30.82 -42.51 -22.05
CA ALA A 110 -30.45 -43.36 -20.92
C ALA A 110 -31.66 -43.79 -20.06
N LEU A 111 -32.83 -43.15 -20.22
CA LEU A 111 -34.04 -43.42 -19.44
C LEU A 111 -34.90 -44.54 -20.05
N PRO A 112 -35.66 -45.27 -19.22
CA PRO A 112 -36.62 -46.26 -19.71
C PRO A 112 -37.76 -45.63 -20.54
N PRO A 113 -38.31 -46.37 -21.51
CA PRO A 113 -39.37 -45.88 -22.39
C PRO A 113 -40.68 -45.55 -21.64
N PRO A 114 -41.60 -44.80 -22.28
CA PRO A 114 -42.88 -44.44 -21.67
C PRO A 114 -43.68 -45.69 -21.29
N GLY A 115 -44.01 -45.85 -20.01
CA GLY A 115 -44.83 -46.98 -19.50
C GLY A 115 -44.09 -47.99 -18.62
N SER A 116 -42.77 -47.88 -18.42
CA SER A 116 -42.04 -48.74 -17.47
C SER A 116 -42.49 -48.51 -16.01
N GLU A 117 -42.56 -49.58 -15.21
CA GLU A 117 -43.00 -49.51 -13.81
C GLU A 117 -42.01 -48.78 -12.90
N MET A 118 -40.70 -48.87 -13.18
CA MET A 118 -39.62 -48.19 -12.44
C MET A 118 -38.86 -47.21 -13.34
N GLY A 119 -38.74 -45.96 -12.87
CA GLY A 119 -37.87 -44.95 -13.48
C GLY A 119 -36.48 -44.93 -12.83
N LEU A 120 -35.49 -44.36 -13.51
CA LEU A 120 -34.14 -44.23 -12.96
C LEU A 120 -34.04 -43.03 -12.02
N THR A 121 -33.40 -43.21 -10.87
CA THR A 121 -33.12 -42.14 -9.92
C THR A 121 -32.04 -41.20 -10.43
N ALA A 122 -31.94 -39.98 -9.87
CA ALA A 122 -30.92 -39.01 -10.25
C ALA A 122 -29.49 -39.57 -10.16
N LYS A 123 -29.19 -40.39 -9.14
CA LYS A 123 -27.88 -41.04 -8.95
C LYS A 123 -27.56 -42.08 -10.03
N GLU A 124 -28.56 -42.83 -10.47
CA GLU A 124 -28.38 -43.84 -11.53
C GLU A 124 -28.19 -43.21 -12.90
N ILE A 125 -28.83 -42.05 -13.15
CA ILE A 125 -28.60 -41.24 -14.36
C ILE A 125 -27.18 -40.67 -14.34
N GLU A 126 -26.73 -40.12 -13.21
CA GLU A 126 -25.34 -39.64 -13.04
C GLU A 126 -24.31 -40.74 -13.32
N ALA A 127 -24.58 -41.98 -12.89
CA ALA A 127 -23.71 -43.14 -13.16
C ALA A 127 -23.66 -43.53 -14.65
N LYS A 128 -24.75 -43.35 -15.41
CA LYS A 128 -24.81 -43.74 -16.83
C LYS A 128 -24.29 -42.67 -17.80
N VAL A 129 -24.57 -41.40 -17.56
CA VAL A 129 -24.23 -40.32 -18.52
C VAL A 129 -23.14 -39.37 -18.01
N GLY A 130 -22.71 -39.54 -16.74
CA GLY A 130 -21.76 -38.68 -16.05
C GLY A 130 -22.46 -37.53 -15.31
N LYS A 131 -21.87 -37.12 -14.18
CA LYS A 131 -22.44 -36.13 -13.25
C LYS A 131 -22.79 -34.78 -13.91
N ASP A 132 -21.91 -34.28 -14.77
CA ASP A 132 -22.09 -32.97 -15.41
C ASP A 132 -23.16 -33.02 -16.51
N THR A 133 -23.15 -34.06 -17.35
CA THR A 133 -24.19 -34.35 -18.36
C THR A 133 -25.57 -34.52 -17.71
N ALA A 134 -25.65 -35.28 -16.61
CA ALA A 134 -26.90 -35.56 -15.92
C ALA A 134 -27.53 -34.29 -15.35
N LYS A 135 -26.73 -33.47 -14.65
CA LYS A 135 -27.22 -32.23 -14.03
C LYS A 135 -27.70 -31.20 -15.05
N VAL A 136 -26.95 -31.01 -16.14
CA VAL A 136 -27.29 -30.03 -17.20
C VAL A 136 -28.43 -30.55 -18.09
N GLY A 137 -28.36 -31.82 -18.47
CA GLY A 137 -29.31 -32.47 -19.38
C GLY A 137 -30.69 -32.70 -18.77
N GLN A 138 -30.79 -33.08 -17.49
CA GLN A 138 -32.08 -33.31 -16.82
C GLN A 138 -32.98 -32.07 -16.82
N GLY A 139 -32.42 -30.90 -16.48
CA GLY A 139 -33.18 -29.64 -16.44
C GLY A 139 -33.72 -29.22 -17.81
N LYS A 140 -32.92 -29.39 -18.87
CA LYS A 140 -33.30 -29.01 -20.23
C LYS A 140 -34.22 -30.04 -20.89
N ALA A 141 -34.01 -31.34 -20.63
CA ALA A 141 -34.92 -32.40 -21.06
C ALA A 141 -36.31 -32.26 -20.42
N MET A 142 -36.40 -31.87 -19.13
CA MET A 142 -37.67 -31.56 -18.46
C MET A 142 -38.36 -30.35 -19.09
N LYS A 143 -37.60 -29.29 -19.38
CA LYS A 143 -38.13 -28.07 -20.04
C LYS A 143 -38.65 -28.36 -21.45
N ASN A 144 -37.98 -29.24 -22.19
CA ASN A 144 -38.38 -29.67 -23.54
C ASN A 144 -39.49 -30.74 -23.53
N LYS A 145 -39.97 -31.16 -22.34
CA LYS A 145 -40.96 -32.23 -22.15
C LYS A 145 -40.51 -33.60 -22.71
N TRP A 146 -39.21 -33.85 -22.74
CA TRP A 146 -38.65 -35.13 -23.20
C TRP A 146 -38.69 -36.19 -22.10
N VAL A 147 -38.65 -35.76 -20.84
CA VAL A 147 -38.63 -36.64 -19.67
C VAL A 147 -39.72 -36.22 -18.67
N VAL A 148 -40.24 -37.19 -17.92
CA VAL A 148 -41.26 -37.00 -16.88
C VAL A 148 -40.79 -37.62 -15.58
N LYS A 149 -41.09 -36.95 -14.46
CA LYS A 149 -40.77 -37.46 -13.12
C LYS A 149 -41.95 -38.28 -12.58
N LYS A 150 -41.71 -39.52 -12.16
CA LYS A 150 -42.69 -40.43 -11.56
C LYS A 150 -42.14 -40.97 -10.24
N GLY A 151 -42.67 -40.48 -9.12
CA GLY A 151 -42.10 -40.75 -7.79
C GLY A 151 -40.69 -40.15 -7.66
N ASP A 152 -39.72 -40.97 -7.25
CA ASP A 152 -38.31 -40.58 -7.11
C ASP A 152 -37.45 -40.87 -8.35
N GLY A 153 -38.07 -41.36 -9.44
CA GLY A 153 -37.40 -41.71 -10.70
C GLY A 153 -37.86 -40.88 -11.90
N PHE A 154 -37.06 -40.88 -12.97
CA PHE A 154 -37.33 -40.24 -14.25
C PHE A 154 -37.59 -41.27 -15.35
N LEU A 155 -38.49 -40.95 -16.27
CA LEU A 155 -38.87 -41.76 -17.44
C LEU A 155 -38.88 -40.90 -18.70
N GLN A 156 -38.80 -41.54 -19.87
CA GLN A 156 -39.07 -40.85 -21.14
C GLN A 156 -40.55 -40.44 -21.20
N ALA A 157 -40.81 -39.19 -21.58
CA ALA A 157 -42.15 -38.67 -21.84
C ALA A 157 -42.52 -38.73 -23.33
N ALA A 158 -41.53 -38.64 -24.22
CA ALA A 158 -41.68 -38.76 -25.66
C ALA A 158 -40.93 -40.00 -26.17
N ALA A 159 -41.56 -40.75 -27.09
CA ALA A 159 -40.95 -41.94 -27.71
C ALA A 159 -39.87 -41.60 -28.75
N THR A 160 -39.90 -40.37 -29.30
CA THR A 160 -38.87 -39.82 -30.19
C THR A 160 -38.63 -38.36 -29.82
N VAL A 161 -37.40 -37.90 -29.95
CA VAL A 161 -36.99 -36.51 -29.66
C VAL A 161 -36.10 -36.01 -30.80
N ASP A 162 -36.16 -34.71 -31.08
CA ASP A 162 -35.32 -34.06 -32.08
C ASP A 162 -34.17 -33.29 -31.41
N ASP A 163 -32.94 -33.77 -31.56
CA ASP A 163 -31.74 -33.13 -30.99
C ASP A 163 -31.28 -31.95 -31.86
N VAL A 164 -32.05 -30.87 -31.81
CA VAL A 164 -31.76 -29.62 -32.55
C VAL A 164 -30.40 -29.06 -32.15
N THR A 165 -30.02 -29.14 -30.86
CA THR A 165 -28.72 -28.64 -30.38
C THR A 165 -27.55 -29.36 -31.05
N GLN A 166 -27.62 -30.68 -31.24
CA GLN A 166 -26.57 -31.41 -31.95
C GLN A 166 -26.52 -31.02 -33.43
N LYS A 167 -27.67 -30.90 -34.10
CA LYS A 167 -27.76 -30.51 -35.51
C LYS A 167 -27.17 -29.12 -35.76
N ASP A 168 -27.49 -28.16 -34.89
CA ASP A 168 -26.96 -26.80 -34.97
C ASP A 168 -25.45 -26.76 -34.80
N LEU A 169 -24.90 -27.54 -33.85
CA LEU A 169 -23.47 -27.61 -33.63
C LEU A 169 -22.73 -28.30 -34.78
N LEU A 170 -23.31 -29.31 -35.43
CA LEU A 170 -22.78 -29.93 -36.65
C LEU A 170 -22.82 -28.98 -37.86
N ALA A 171 -23.86 -28.16 -37.97
CA ALA A 171 -23.96 -27.12 -38.99
C ALA A 171 -22.88 -26.03 -38.78
N ILE A 172 -22.65 -25.61 -37.54
CA ILE A 172 -21.59 -24.65 -37.19
C ILE A 172 -20.20 -25.27 -37.42
N GLN A 173 -20.01 -26.56 -37.15
CA GLN A 173 -18.75 -27.28 -37.39
C GLN A 173 -18.35 -27.28 -38.86
N SER A 174 -19.34 -27.43 -39.76
CA SER A 174 -19.10 -27.52 -41.21
C SER A 174 -19.02 -26.16 -41.89
N THR A 175 -19.81 -25.18 -41.44
CA THR A 175 -19.91 -23.86 -42.10
C THR A 175 -19.10 -22.76 -41.42
N GLY A 176 -18.65 -22.96 -40.18
CA GLY A 176 -17.94 -21.94 -39.40
C GLY A 176 -18.82 -20.77 -38.94
N GLY A 177 -20.14 -20.87 -39.07
CA GLY A 177 -21.14 -19.87 -38.72
C GLY A 177 -22.56 -20.45 -38.69
N HIS A 178 -23.57 -19.59 -38.50
CA HIS A 178 -24.99 -19.95 -38.61
C HIS A 178 -25.78 -18.71 -39.04
N SER A 179 -26.87 -18.87 -39.80
CA SER A 179 -27.69 -17.75 -40.29
C SER A 179 -28.50 -17.05 -39.19
N ASP A 180 -28.72 -17.71 -38.06
CA ASP A 180 -29.45 -17.17 -36.89
C ASP A 180 -28.50 -16.70 -35.77
N GLU A 181 -28.39 -15.38 -35.62
CA GLU A 181 -27.54 -14.75 -34.58
C GLU A 181 -28.10 -14.95 -33.15
N LYS A 182 -29.42 -15.10 -32.98
CA LYS A 182 -30.01 -15.37 -31.65
C LYS A 182 -29.57 -16.74 -31.15
N LEU A 183 -29.52 -17.72 -32.05
CA LEU A 183 -29.03 -19.07 -31.78
C LEU A 183 -27.54 -19.07 -31.41
N LEU A 184 -26.70 -18.35 -32.17
CA LEU A 184 -25.28 -18.19 -31.85
C LEU A 184 -25.05 -17.49 -30.51
N ALA A 185 -25.90 -16.52 -30.14
CA ALA A 185 -25.84 -15.88 -28.83
C ALA A 185 -26.20 -16.87 -27.69
N GLU A 186 -27.20 -17.74 -27.87
CA GLU A 186 -27.53 -18.78 -26.90
C GLU A 186 -26.39 -19.81 -26.76
N LEU A 187 -25.86 -20.33 -27.87
CA LEU A 187 -24.77 -21.32 -27.84
C LEU A 187 -23.49 -20.78 -27.21
N ARG A 188 -23.17 -19.49 -27.42
CA ARG A 188 -22.06 -18.80 -26.71
C ARG A 188 -22.33 -18.66 -25.22
N LYS A 189 -23.56 -18.30 -24.80
CA LYS A 189 -23.94 -18.25 -23.39
C LYS A 189 -23.85 -19.63 -22.72
N ARG A 190 -24.14 -20.70 -23.48
CA ARG A 190 -23.98 -22.10 -23.07
C ARG A 190 -22.53 -22.60 -23.09
N LYS A 191 -21.56 -21.78 -23.55
CA LYS A 191 -20.14 -22.14 -23.71
C LYS A 191 -19.88 -23.32 -24.68
N LEU A 192 -20.77 -23.55 -25.64
CA LEU A 192 -20.63 -24.62 -26.64
C LEU A 192 -19.90 -24.13 -27.91
N VAL A 193 -19.93 -22.82 -28.15
CA VAL A 193 -19.30 -22.16 -29.29
C VAL A 193 -18.56 -20.93 -28.77
N GLU A 194 -17.38 -20.68 -29.31
CA GLU A 194 -16.58 -19.48 -29.08
C GLU A 194 -16.37 -18.69 -30.38
N LYS A 195 -16.22 -17.37 -30.23
CA LYS A 195 -15.97 -16.48 -31.36
C LYS A 195 -14.46 -16.28 -31.47
N LYS A 196 -13.84 -16.81 -32.53
CA LYS A 196 -12.40 -16.66 -32.81
C LYS A 196 -12.22 -15.66 -33.94
N LYS A 197 -11.44 -14.61 -33.68
CA LYS A 197 -11.00 -13.69 -34.73
C LYS A 197 -9.87 -14.33 -35.52
N THR A 198 -10.09 -14.51 -36.81
CA THR A 198 -9.03 -14.82 -37.77
C THR A 198 -8.87 -13.63 -38.71
N PHE A 199 -7.76 -13.57 -39.42
CA PHE A 199 -7.53 -12.54 -40.43
C PHE A 199 -6.69 -13.12 -41.56
N TYR A 200 -6.76 -12.48 -42.71
CA TYR A 200 -5.93 -12.75 -43.87
C TYR A 200 -5.59 -11.43 -44.56
N TYR A 201 -4.76 -11.47 -45.58
CA TYR A 201 -4.36 -10.30 -46.33
C TYR A 201 -4.87 -10.37 -47.76
N SER A 202 -5.23 -9.20 -48.29
CA SER A 202 -5.45 -8.96 -49.71
C SER A 202 -4.26 -8.14 -50.20
N VAL A 203 -3.56 -8.62 -51.23
CA VAL A 203 -2.28 -8.11 -51.70
C VAL A 203 -2.38 -7.73 -53.17
N GLU A 204 -1.84 -6.58 -53.54
CA GLU A 204 -1.84 -5.99 -54.89
C GLU A 204 -0.42 -5.52 -55.26
N LYS A 205 -0.17 -5.32 -56.56
CA LYS A 205 1.11 -4.78 -57.04
C LYS A 205 1.30 -3.35 -56.54
N GLY A 206 2.47 -3.06 -55.97
CA GLY A 206 2.89 -1.71 -55.61
C GLY A 206 3.47 -0.96 -56.82
N PRO A 207 3.77 0.35 -56.67
CA PRO A 207 4.31 1.16 -57.76
C PRO A 207 5.72 0.73 -58.21
N SER A 208 6.49 0.07 -57.34
CA SER A 208 7.84 -0.42 -57.62
C SER A 208 7.87 -1.96 -57.72
N PHE A 209 6.80 -2.56 -58.24
CA PHE A 209 6.69 -4.02 -58.35
C PHE A 209 7.78 -4.60 -59.26
N ALA A 210 8.52 -5.58 -58.73
CA ALA A 210 9.49 -6.40 -59.45
C ALA A 210 9.44 -7.83 -58.91
N THR A 211 9.85 -8.81 -59.72
CA THR A 211 9.91 -10.23 -59.31
C THR A 211 11.13 -10.54 -58.44
N THR A 212 12.15 -9.68 -58.48
CA THR A 212 13.36 -9.78 -57.64
C THR A 212 13.49 -8.57 -56.72
N VAL A 213 13.97 -8.82 -55.51
CA VAL A 213 14.15 -7.78 -54.49
C VAL A 213 15.55 -7.18 -54.62
N ALA A 214 15.65 -5.91 -55.05
CA ALA A 214 16.93 -5.20 -55.07
C ALA A 214 17.49 -5.00 -53.65
N LYS A 215 18.80 -5.18 -53.50
CA LYS A 215 19.51 -4.93 -52.24
C LYS A 215 19.69 -3.42 -52.07
N LEU A 216 19.03 -2.85 -51.06
CA LEU A 216 19.17 -1.43 -50.70
C LEU A 216 20.31 -1.27 -49.69
N GLU A 217 21.12 -0.24 -49.85
CA GLU A 217 22.14 0.12 -48.87
C GLU A 217 21.50 0.73 -47.62
N THR A 218 21.99 0.35 -46.44
CA THR A 218 21.40 0.78 -45.16
C THR A 218 21.99 2.06 -44.63
N ASP A 219 23.27 2.30 -44.90
CA ASP A 219 24.01 3.44 -44.37
C ASP A 219 25.09 3.89 -45.35
N LEU A 220 25.55 5.12 -45.20
CA LEU A 220 26.63 5.68 -46.03
C LEU A 220 27.98 5.21 -45.49
N THR A 221 28.70 4.36 -46.22
CA THR A 221 30.00 3.84 -45.77
C THR A 221 31.18 4.63 -46.32
N VAL A 222 32.34 4.48 -45.68
CA VAL A 222 33.58 5.11 -46.13
C VAL A 222 33.98 4.62 -47.52
N GLU A 223 33.75 3.35 -47.84
CA GLU A 223 34.06 2.75 -49.14
C GLU A 223 33.15 3.28 -50.25
N LEU A 224 31.85 3.45 -49.95
CA LEU A 224 30.87 4.05 -50.88
C LEU A 224 31.23 5.50 -51.19
N LEU A 225 31.61 6.27 -50.16
CA LEU A 225 32.10 7.64 -50.30
C LEU A 225 33.40 7.71 -51.13
N SER A 226 34.35 6.82 -50.85
CA SER A 226 35.66 6.82 -51.50
C SER A 226 35.61 6.42 -52.97
N SER A 227 34.67 5.55 -53.35
CA SER A 227 34.52 5.04 -54.72
C SER A 227 33.56 5.85 -55.60
N GLY A 228 32.79 6.77 -55.02
CA GLY A 228 31.71 7.49 -55.72
C GLY A 228 30.46 6.64 -55.97
N ALA A 229 30.45 5.36 -55.59
CA ALA A 229 29.33 4.44 -55.82
C ALA A 229 28.04 4.86 -55.09
N TRP A 230 28.14 5.73 -54.07
CA TRP A 230 26.98 6.26 -53.35
C TRP A 230 26.02 7.07 -54.24
N GLU A 231 26.49 7.68 -55.33
CA GLU A 231 25.65 8.49 -56.23
C GLU A 231 24.62 7.65 -56.99
N GLN A 232 24.93 6.37 -57.23
CA GLN A 232 24.07 5.42 -57.96
C GLN A 232 23.43 4.37 -57.03
N ALA A 233 23.81 4.35 -55.75
CA ALA A 233 23.25 3.42 -54.77
C ALA A 233 21.84 3.85 -54.32
N SER A 234 20.96 2.88 -54.14
CA SER A 234 19.62 3.11 -53.59
C SER A 234 19.61 2.81 -52.09
N PHE A 235 19.29 3.81 -51.27
CA PHE A 235 19.30 3.70 -49.81
C PHE A 235 17.92 3.40 -49.23
N LYS A 236 17.89 2.67 -48.12
CA LYS A 236 16.67 2.51 -47.32
C LYS A 236 16.27 3.86 -46.70
N LYS A 237 15.00 4.26 -46.85
CA LYS A 237 14.46 5.49 -46.23
C LYS A 237 14.61 5.43 -44.70
N TYR A 238 15.14 6.50 -44.10
CA TYR A 238 15.25 6.61 -42.65
C TYR A 238 13.88 6.88 -42.01
N ASN A 239 13.56 6.18 -40.93
CA ASN A 239 12.30 6.36 -40.22
C ASN A 239 12.43 7.50 -39.19
N PHE A 240 12.09 8.73 -39.58
CA PHE A 240 12.09 9.89 -38.68
C PHE A 240 10.98 9.86 -37.60
N GLN A 241 10.08 8.88 -37.64
CA GLN A 241 9.07 8.69 -36.59
C GLN A 241 9.55 7.79 -35.45
N ALA A 242 10.70 7.14 -35.60
CA ALA A 242 11.30 6.34 -34.54
C ALA A 242 12.09 7.24 -33.57
N GLU A 243 12.11 6.85 -32.29
CA GLU A 243 13.05 7.46 -31.34
C GLU A 243 14.49 7.16 -31.77
N GLY A 244 15.35 8.17 -31.73
CA GLY A 244 16.78 7.99 -31.98
C GLY A 244 17.41 7.10 -30.92
N ALA A 245 18.61 6.58 -31.22
CA ALA A 245 19.35 5.79 -30.25
C ALA A 245 19.62 6.64 -28.97
N PRO A 246 19.33 6.13 -27.77
CA PRO A 246 19.57 6.85 -26.54
C PRO A 246 21.08 7.12 -26.37
N THR A 247 21.43 8.36 -26.08
CA THR A 247 22.81 8.75 -25.78
C THR A 247 23.15 8.37 -24.35
N HIS A 248 24.20 7.58 -24.16
CA HIS A 248 24.69 7.22 -22.82
C HIS A 248 25.48 8.39 -22.23
N GLY A 249 25.14 8.80 -21.00
CA GLY A 249 25.81 9.90 -20.29
C GLY A 249 25.68 9.73 -18.77
N GLY A 250 26.52 10.46 -18.02
CA GLY A 250 26.43 10.46 -16.56
C GLY A 250 25.12 11.08 -16.07
N ALA A 251 24.52 10.51 -15.03
CA ALA A 251 23.29 11.00 -14.42
C ALA A 251 23.49 11.38 -12.96
N LEU A 252 22.97 12.53 -12.55
CA LEU A 252 22.96 12.97 -11.16
C LEU A 252 21.68 12.51 -10.47
N HIS A 253 21.81 12.04 -9.24
CA HIS A 253 20.69 11.61 -8.42
C HIS A 253 19.68 12.75 -8.20
N PRO A 254 18.35 12.55 -8.36
CA PRO A 254 17.34 13.60 -8.22
C PRO A 254 17.41 14.37 -6.90
N LEU A 255 17.57 13.65 -5.79
CA LEU A 255 17.74 14.24 -4.46
C LEU A 255 18.98 15.15 -4.37
N MET A 256 20.08 14.80 -5.04
CA MET A 256 21.29 15.63 -5.05
C MET A 256 21.13 16.88 -5.92
N LYS A 257 20.38 16.78 -7.03
CA LYS A 257 20.01 17.95 -7.85
C LYS A 257 19.20 18.96 -7.03
N VAL A 258 18.24 18.47 -6.24
CA VAL A 258 17.42 19.31 -5.35
C VAL A 258 18.25 19.86 -4.19
N ARG A 259 19.12 19.05 -3.58
CA ARG A 259 20.07 19.52 -2.55
C ARG A 259 20.85 20.73 -3.03
N GLU A 260 21.41 20.64 -4.23
CA GLU A 260 22.22 21.72 -4.81
C GLU A 260 21.39 22.99 -5.09
N GLU A 261 20.13 22.85 -5.46
CA GLU A 261 19.21 23.99 -5.61
C GLU A 261 18.92 24.68 -4.26
N PHE A 262 18.65 23.92 -3.21
CA PHE A 262 18.49 24.48 -1.85
C PHE A 262 19.76 25.22 -1.41
N ARG A 263 20.94 24.64 -1.60
CA ARG A 263 22.23 25.28 -1.28
C ARG A 263 22.37 26.62 -2.01
N ASN A 264 22.06 26.67 -3.30
CA ASN A 264 22.13 27.90 -4.09
C ASN A 264 21.14 28.96 -3.59
N ILE A 265 19.91 28.58 -3.20
CA ILE A 265 18.92 29.51 -2.62
C ILE A 265 19.46 30.13 -1.32
N PHE A 266 20.07 29.33 -0.45
CA PHE A 266 20.69 29.84 0.77
C PHE A 266 21.84 30.82 0.49
N PHE A 267 22.72 30.50 -0.47
CA PHE A 267 23.80 31.40 -0.87
C PHE A 267 23.29 32.72 -1.45
N GLU A 268 22.25 32.68 -2.30
CA GLU A 268 21.59 33.90 -2.82
C GLU A 268 20.99 34.76 -1.70
N MET A 269 20.56 34.15 -0.59
CA MET A 269 20.00 34.85 0.57
C MET A 269 21.05 35.28 1.60
N GLY A 270 22.34 35.09 1.28
CA GLY A 270 23.47 35.49 2.12
C GLY A 270 23.69 34.60 3.33
N PHE A 271 23.32 33.32 3.26
CA PHE A 271 23.60 32.35 4.32
C PHE A 271 24.96 31.69 4.11
N THR A 272 25.63 31.37 5.21
CA THR A 272 26.88 30.60 5.24
C THR A 272 26.59 29.14 5.59
N GLU A 273 27.20 28.20 4.88
CA GLU A 273 27.01 26.76 5.13
C GLU A 273 27.79 26.33 6.39
N MET A 274 27.10 25.69 7.33
CA MET A 274 27.68 25.15 8.56
C MET A 274 28.35 23.79 8.31
N PRO A 275 29.47 23.49 8.98
CA PRO A 275 30.11 22.19 8.88
C PRO A 275 29.30 21.11 9.61
N THR A 276 28.88 20.08 8.87
CA THR A 276 28.09 18.95 9.39
C THR A 276 28.86 17.62 9.38
N ASN A 277 30.18 17.66 9.36
CA ASN A 277 31.11 16.54 9.13
C ASN A 277 31.18 15.48 10.27
N ARG A 278 30.08 15.26 11.00
CA ARG A 278 29.92 14.22 12.02
C ARG A 278 28.49 13.71 12.06
N PHE A 279 28.32 12.39 12.00
CA PHE A 279 27.02 11.72 12.18
C PHE A 279 26.75 11.36 13.63
N VAL A 280 27.80 11.04 14.38
CA VAL A 280 27.72 10.78 15.82
C VAL A 280 27.80 12.11 16.55
N GLU A 281 26.84 12.33 17.45
CA GLU A 281 26.83 13.47 18.38
C GLU A 281 26.74 12.97 19.82
N SER A 282 27.18 13.80 20.76
CA SER A 282 26.87 13.56 22.17
C SER A 282 25.44 13.98 22.47
N SER A 283 24.81 13.28 23.40
CA SER A 283 23.51 13.65 23.98
C SER A 283 23.49 15.12 24.45
N PHE A 284 24.63 15.62 24.93
CA PHE A 284 24.84 17.05 25.22
C PHE A 284 24.49 17.96 24.03
N TRP A 285 25.16 17.81 22.89
CA TRP A 285 24.93 18.67 21.72
C TRP A 285 23.61 18.35 21.02
N ASN A 286 23.20 17.08 21.02
CA ASN A 286 21.99 16.67 20.34
C ASN A 286 20.71 17.04 21.09
N PHE A 287 20.75 17.25 22.40
CA PHE A 287 19.53 17.50 23.17
C PHE A 287 19.73 18.54 24.29
N ASP A 288 20.71 18.34 25.17
CA ASP A 288 20.78 19.13 26.42
C ASP A 288 21.05 20.63 26.14
N THR A 289 21.95 20.92 25.21
CA THR A 289 22.27 22.31 24.78
C THR A 289 21.10 23.00 24.08
N LEU A 290 20.16 22.22 23.55
CA LEU A 290 18.91 22.71 22.97
C LEU A 290 17.83 22.91 24.04
N TYR A 291 18.14 22.78 25.33
CA TYR A 291 17.13 22.83 26.38
C TYR A 291 16.05 21.74 26.24
N VAL A 292 16.39 20.58 25.65
CA VAL A 292 15.51 19.41 25.63
C VAL A 292 15.72 18.62 26.94
N PRO A 293 14.68 18.37 27.75
CA PRO A 293 14.85 17.72 29.06
C PRO A 293 15.31 16.26 28.92
N GLN A 294 16.03 15.72 29.92
CA GLN A 294 16.61 14.38 29.82
C GLN A 294 15.58 13.26 29.76
N GLN A 295 14.42 13.47 30.37
CA GLN A 295 13.26 12.60 30.33
C GLN A 295 12.43 12.72 29.03
N HIS A 296 12.85 13.55 28.07
CA HIS A 296 12.09 13.74 26.85
C HIS A 296 12.02 12.44 26.04
N PRO A 297 10.83 12.02 25.56
CA PRO A 297 10.64 10.73 24.89
C PRO A 297 11.48 10.58 23.62
N ALA A 298 11.81 11.67 22.93
CA ALA A 298 12.71 11.62 21.78
C ALA A 298 14.11 11.05 22.13
N ARG A 299 14.50 11.02 23.41
CA ARG A 299 15.76 10.41 23.88
C ARG A 299 15.61 8.92 24.19
N GLU A 300 14.41 8.33 24.06
CA GLU A 300 14.23 6.90 24.29
C GLU A 300 14.85 6.06 23.16
N MET A 301 15.24 4.82 23.47
CA MET A 301 15.84 3.90 22.49
C MET A 301 14.90 3.58 21.32
N GLN A 302 13.59 3.73 21.52
CA GLN A 302 12.58 3.55 20.48
C GLN A 302 12.57 4.65 19.42
N ASP A 303 13.13 5.83 19.72
CA ASP A 303 13.11 7.01 18.84
C ASP A 303 14.52 7.41 18.37
N THR A 304 15.55 7.14 19.18
CA THR A 304 16.94 7.52 18.91
C THR A 304 17.89 6.32 18.85
N PHE A 305 18.78 6.31 17.84
CA PHE A 305 19.86 5.33 17.75
C PHE A 305 21.03 5.73 18.67
N TYR A 306 21.22 4.97 19.75
CA TYR A 306 22.39 5.09 20.61
C TYR A 306 23.58 4.30 20.08
N VAL A 307 24.77 4.85 20.24
CA VAL A 307 26.01 4.21 19.81
C VAL A 307 26.44 3.18 20.84
N LYS A 308 26.73 1.96 20.37
CA LYS A 308 27.23 0.86 21.22
C LYS A 308 28.74 0.95 21.47
N ASP A 309 29.50 1.46 20.50
CA ASP A 309 30.95 1.63 20.61
C ASP A 309 31.42 2.80 19.71
N PRO A 310 32.01 3.87 20.28
CA PRO A 310 32.10 4.18 21.71
C PRO A 310 30.73 4.54 22.32
N VAL A 311 30.47 4.16 23.58
CA VAL A 311 29.18 4.44 24.25
C VAL A 311 29.04 5.91 24.69
N ALA A 312 30.16 6.53 25.09
CA ALA A 312 30.16 7.85 25.70
C ALA A 312 31.20 8.77 25.06
N SER A 313 30.86 10.06 24.97
CA SER A 313 31.79 11.12 24.62
C SER A 313 32.79 11.31 25.74
N THR A 314 34.04 11.60 25.36
CA THR A 314 35.13 11.85 26.30
C THR A 314 35.20 13.30 26.75
N THR A 315 34.62 14.25 25.99
CA THR A 315 34.75 15.68 26.29
C THR A 315 33.56 16.54 25.84
N PHE A 316 33.24 17.56 26.64
CA PHE A 316 32.40 18.71 26.32
C PHE A 316 32.87 19.91 27.17
N PRO A 317 32.59 21.17 26.78
CA PRO A 317 33.09 22.33 27.51
C PRO A 317 32.52 22.38 28.94
N LYS A 318 33.40 22.28 29.95
CA LYS A 318 32.99 22.15 31.36
C LYS A 318 32.13 23.32 31.84
N ASP A 319 32.56 24.54 31.55
CA ASP A 319 31.84 25.74 31.99
C ASP A 319 30.46 25.84 31.34
N TYR A 320 30.34 25.45 30.07
CA TYR A 320 29.05 25.44 29.39
C TYR A 320 28.14 24.32 29.92
N TYR A 321 28.69 23.14 30.20
CA TYR A 321 27.97 22.05 30.84
C TYR A 321 27.38 22.46 32.20
N GLU A 322 28.14 23.13 33.06
CA GLU A 322 27.62 23.56 34.37
C GLU A 322 26.49 24.60 34.23
N ARG A 323 26.58 25.49 33.23
CA ARG A 323 25.47 26.44 32.93
C ARG A 323 24.23 25.71 32.40
N VAL A 324 24.40 24.75 31.48
CA VAL A 324 23.30 23.91 30.96
C VAL A 324 22.66 23.12 32.09
N LYS A 325 23.45 22.46 32.93
CA LYS A 325 22.97 21.74 34.10
C LYS A 325 22.12 22.65 34.99
N ARG A 326 22.65 23.82 35.36
CA ARG A 326 21.96 24.79 36.21
C ARG A 326 20.61 25.23 35.64
N VAL A 327 20.55 25.65 34.36
CA VAL A 327 19.31 26.13 33.75
C VAL A 327 18.25 25.03 33.66
N HIS A 328 18.66 23.78 33.43
CA HIS A 328 17.74 22.63 33.43
C HIS A 328 17.24 22.26 34.83
N GLU A 329 18.12 22.19 35.83
CA GLU A 329 17.77 21.73 37.18
C GLU A 329 16.97 22.77 37.97
N VAL A 330 17.48 24.00 38.08
CA VAL A 330 16.97 25.01 39.01
C VAL A 330 16.43 26.26 38.33
N GLY A 331 16.64 26.38 37.01
CA GLY A 331 16.29 27.56 36.24
C GLY A 331 17.34 28.66 36.30
N ASP A 332 17.34 29.48 35.25
CA ASP A 332 18.13 30.71 35.14
C ASP A 332 17.52 31.61 34.05
N TYR A 333 18.04 32.82 33.85
CA TYR A 333 17.62 33.75 32.78
C TYR A 333 16.11 34.05 32.76
N GLY A 334 15.48 34.13 33.95
CA GLY A 334 14.04 34.35 34.10
C GLY A 334 13.16 33.10 33.91
N SER A 335 13.76 31.93 33.64
CA SER A 335 13.08 30.64 33.57
C SER A 335 13.16 29.89 34.89
N THR A 336 12.14 29.07 35.19
CA THR A 336 12.11 28.22 36.38
C THR A 336 12.87 26.90 36.22
N GLY A 337 13.41 26.63 35.03
CA GLY A 337 13.99 25.33 34.71
C GLY A 337 12.94 24.22 34.61
N TYR A 338 13.42 23.00 34.39
CA TYR A 338 12.59 21.79 34.36
C TYR A 338 12.45 21.11 35.73
N ARG A 339 13.25 21.51 36.74
CA ARG A 339 13.10 21.06 38.15
C ARG A 339 13.21 19.55 38.31
N TYR A 340 14.25 18.96 37.72
CA TYR A 340 14.61 17.54 37.84
C TYR A 340 16.14 17.40 38.03
N PRO A 341 16.63 16.27 38.57
CA PRO A 341 18.07 16.02 38.69
C PRO A 341 18.70 15.73 37.32
N PHE A 342 19.77 16.44 36.99
CA PHE A 342 20.42 16.37 35.69
C PHE A 342 21.63 15.41 35.73
N SER A 343 21.56 14.34 34.94
CA SER A 343 22.57 13.28 34.87
C SER A 343 23.69 13.59 33.89
N LYS A 344 24.93 13.46 34.35
CA LYS A 344 26.12 13.55 33.50
C LYS A 344 26.26 12.34 32.59
N GLU A 345 25.85 11.18 33.07
CA GLU A 345 25.90 9.92 32.36
C GLU A 345 25.05 10.02 31.09
N GLU A 346 23.80 10.50 31.22
CA GLU A 346 22.90 10.69 30.08
C GLU A 346 23.45 11.71 29.08
N THR A 347 24.00 12.82 29.57
CA THR A 347 24.67 13.85 28.77
C THR A 347 25.82 13.29 27.93
N SER A 348 26.54 12.33 28.49
CA SER A 348 27.76 11.78 27.87
C SER A 348 27.47 10.74 26.81
N ARG A 349 26.26 10.16 26.75
CA ARG A 349 25.94 9.10 25.77
C ARG A 349 26.08 9.60 24.34
N LEU A 350 26.54 8.72 23.46
CA LEU A 350 26.65 9.01 22.03
C LEU A 350 25.44 8.51 21.27
N VAL A 351 24.97 9.31 20.32
CA VAL A 351 23.82 9.02 19.46
C VAL A 351 24.18 9.29 18.00
N LEU A 352 23.50 8.62 17.08
CA LEU A 352 23.42 9.15 15.72
C LEU A 352 22.51 10.38 15.76
N ARG A 353 22.99 11.50 15.22
CA ARG A 353 22.28 12.79 15.31
C ARG A 353 20.85 12.67 14.74
N THR A 354 19.88 13.14 15.51
CA THR A 354 18.44 13.00 15.19
C THR A 354 17.90 14.13 14.34
N HIS A 355 18.63 15.25 14.31
CA HIS A 355 18.34 16.48 13.58
C HIS A 355 19.61 17.31 13.43
N THR A 356 19.68 18.19 12.44
CA THR A 356 20.83 19.09 12.22
C THR A 356 20.89 20.25 13.22
N THR A 357 19.88 20.42 14.07
CA THR A 357 19.83 21.44 15.13
C THR A 357 20.94 21.31 16.15
N SER A 358 21.52 20.11 16.31
CA SER A 358 22.73 19.91 17.11
C SER A 358 23.94 20.67 16.55
N VAL A 359 24.06 20.72 15.22
CA VAL A 359 25.08 21.50 14.51
C VAL A 359 24.83 22.98 14.72
N SER A 360 23.59 23.44 14.58
CA SER A 360 23.20 24.83 14.85
C SER A 360 23.53 25.26 16.28
N SER A 361 23.25 24.41 17.27
CA SER A 361 23.64 24.66 18.67
C SER A 361 25.14 24.85 18.83
N ALA A 362 25.94 23.96 18.24
CA ALA A 362 27.39 24.05 18.29
C ALA A 362 27.92 25.32 17.60
N GLN A 363 27.34 25.71 16.46
CA GLN A 363 27.72 26.93 15.74
C GLN A 363 27.30 28.21 16.47
N LEU A 364 26.10 28.23 17.07
CA LEU A 364 25.64 29.36 17.89
C LEU A 364 26.50 29.51 19.16
N TYR A 365 26.92 28.42 19.78
CA TYR A 365 27.86 28.48 20.89
C TYR A 365 29.21 29.07 20.46
N GLN A 366 29.73 28.71 19.27
CA GLN A 366 30.94 29.33 18.72
C GLN A 366 30.73 30.82 18.44
N LEU A 367 29.60 31.19 17.85
CA LEU A 367 29.23 32.58 17.58
C LEU A 367 29.14 33.43 18.86
N ALA A 368 28.60 32.85 19.94
CA ALA A 368 28.50 33.49 21.24
C ALA A 368 29.87 33.78 21.87
N ASN A 369 30.84 32.90 21.64
CA ASN A 369 32.16 32.93 22.29
C ASN A 369 33.30 33.37 21.34
N GLN A 370 32.96 33.93 20.17
CA GLN A 370 33.97 34.36 19.20
C GLN A 370 34.70 35.63 19.66
N PRO A 371 35.98 35.83 19.26
CA PRO A 371 36.69 37.06 19.50
C PRO A 371 35.96 38.28 18.93
N GLY A 372 35.81 39.33 19.74
CA GLY A 372 35.08 40.55 19.35
C GLY A 372 33.57 40.52 19.60
N GLY A 373 33.05 39.48 20.25
CA GLY A 373 31.66 39.38 20.69
C GLY A 373 30.68 39.00 19.58
N PHE A 374 29.38 39.04 19.90
CA PHE A 374 28.32 38.66 18.98
C PHE A 374 28.32 39.53 17.70
N LYS A 375 28.20 38.86 16.56
CA LYS A 375 27.93 39.49 15.25
C LYS A 375 26.72 38.80 14.61
N PRO A 376 25.83 39.54 13.92
CA PRO A 376 24.70 38.92 13.22
C PRO A 376 25.17 37.87 12.21
N ALA A 377 24.45 36.75 12.15
CA ALA A 377 24.83 35.62 11.31
C ALA A 377 23.60 34.94 10.70
N LYS A 378 23.76 34.52 9.44
CA LYS A 378 22.81 33.64 8.72
C LYS A 378 23.54 32.36 8.37
N MET A 379 23.05 31.24 8.87
CA MET A 379 23.74 29.96 8.78
C MET A 379 22.76 28.88 8.31
N PHE A 380 23.23 27.94 7.49
CA PHE A 380 22.39 26.83 7.03
C PHE A 380 23.17 25.53 6.97
N SER A 381 22.45 24.41 6.98
CA SER A 381 23.04 23.10 6.70
C SER A 381 22.05 22.21 5.97
N ILE A 382 22.56 21.30 5.14
CA ILE A 382 21.76 20.25 4.51
C ILE A 382 22.49 18.94 4.67
N ASP A 383 22.02 18.09 5.58
CA ASP A 383 22.71 16.85 5.84
C ASP A 383 21.82 15.75 6.42
N ARG A 384 22.35 14.54 6.43
CA ARG A 384 21.65 13.33 6.84
C ARG A 384 21.46 13.25 8.34
N VAL A 385 20.27 12.84 8.77
CA VAL A 385 19.90 12.62 10.17
C VAL A 385 19.30 11.24 10.32
N PHE A 386 19.30 10.73 11.55
CA PHE A 386 18.94 9.34 11.84
C PHE A 386 17.89 9.28 12.93
N ARG A 387 16.80 8.55 12.69
CA ARG A 387 15.72 8.36 13.67
C ARG A 387 15.31 6.90 13.68
N ASN A 388 15.10 6.35 14.86
CA ASN A 388 14.68 4.95 15.02
C ASN A 388 13.17 4.80 14.77
N GLU A 389 12.70 5.36 13.65
CA GLU A 389 11.30 5.29 13.24
C GLU A 389 11.08 4.03 12.39
N ALA A 390 9.89 3.45 12.50
CA ALA A 390 9.50 2.32 11.66
C ALA A 390 9.52 2.73 10.18
N VAL A 391 10.34 2.04 9.37
CA VAL A 391 10.50 2.36 7.95
C VAL A 391 9.19 2.08 7.18
N ASP A 392 8.53 3.12 6.68
CA ASP A 392 7.27 3.03 5.92
C ASP A 392 7.39 3.64 4.51
N MET A 393 6.29 3.95 3.81
CA MET A 393 6.36 4.52 2.46
C MET A 393 6.84 5.98 2.41
N THR A 394 6.81 6.67 3.55
CA THR A 394 7.05 8.10 3.73
C THR A 394 8.19 8.41 4.70
N HIS A 395 8.59 7.47 5.55
CA HIS A 395 9.61 7.60 6.58
C HIS A 395 10.71 6.56 6.37
N LEU A 396 11.95 7.00 6.49
CA LEU A 396 13.15 6.17 6.50
C LEU A 396 13.89 6.40 7.82
N ALA A 397 14.66 5.40 8.24
CA ALA A 397 15.53 5.52 9.41
C ALA A 397 16.64 6.57 9.23
N GLU A 398 16.93 6.93 7.97
CA GLU A 398 17.83 8.01 7.60
C GLU A 398 17.21 8.88 6.49
N PHE A 399 17.35 10.19 6.60
CA PHE A 399 16.88 11.17 5.61
C PHE A 399 17.67 12.48 5.73
N HIS A 400 17.54 13.41 4.79
CA HIS A 400 18.26 14.67 4.82
C HIS A 400 17.38 15.78 5.39
N GLN A 401 17.88 16.44 6.42
CA GLN A 401 17.29 17.64 6.98
C GLN A 401 18.00 18.87 6.42
N VAL A 402 17.20 19.80 5.92
CA VAL A 402 17.62 21.15 5.56
C VAL A 402 17.27 22.04 6.72
N GLU A 403 18.24 22.76 7.27
CA GLU A 403 18.04 23.66 8.39
C GLU A 403 18.67 25.02 8.11
N GLY A 404 17.97 26.09 8.48
CA GLY A 404 18.47 27.46 8.45
C GLY A 404 18.27 28.16 9.79
N VAL A 405 19.22 29.02 10.14
CA VAL A 405 19.27 29.78 11.38
C VAL A 405 19.67 31.22 11.08
N VAL A 406 18.97 32.19 11.66
CA VAL A 406 19.33 33.61 11.61
C VAL A 406 19.41 34.14 13.02
N ALA A 407 20.57 34.66 13.39
CA ALA A 407 20.85 35.27 14.68
C ALA A 407 21.08 36.77 14.47
N ASP A 408 20.26 37.61 15.11
CA ASP A 408 20.40 39.06 15.08
C ASP A 408 19.74 39.69 16.32
N ARG A 409 19.93 40.99 16.53
CA ARG A 409 19.31 41.72 17.63
C ARG A 409 17.84 41.98 17.34
N ASN A 410 16.99 41.78 18.34
CA ASN A 410 15.57 42.13 18.32
C ASN A 410 14.75 41.49 17.19
N LEU A 411 15.14 40.30 16.70
CA LEU A 411 14.30 39.55 15.76
C LEU A 411 12.97 39.18 16.42
N THR A 412 11.91 39.21 15.61
CA THR A 412 10.54 38.93 16.01
C THR A 412 9.96 37.74 15.25
N LEU A 413 8.77 37.29 15.66
CA LEU A 413 8.02 36.29 14.91
C LEU A 413 7.64 36.77 13.49
N ALA A 414 7.46 38.09 13.31
CA ALA A 414 7.15 38.66 12.01
C ALA A 414 8.32 38.52 11.03
N ASP A 415 9.56 38.66 11.52
CA ASP A 415 10.77 38.45 10.72
C ASP A 415 10.89 37.00 10.27
N LEU A 416 10.57 36.04 11.15
CA LEU A 416 10.53 34.62 10.81
C LEU A 416 9.51 34.35 9.70
N ILE A 417 8.28 34.85 9.85
CA ILE A 417 7.21 34.66 8.86
C ILE A 417 7.58 35.28 7.51
N GLY A 418 8.04 36.54 7.51
CA GLY A 418 8.45 37.24 6.29
C GLY A 418 9.63 36.55 5.61
N PHE A 419 10.60 36.06 6.37
CA PHE A 419 11.68 35.25 5.84
C PHE A 419 11.16 33.97 5.17
N MET A 420 10.23 33.24 5.81
CA MET A 420 9.66 32.01 5.23
C MET A 420 8.95 32.28 3.90
N GLU A 421 8.17 33.36 3.82
CA GLU A 421 7.49 33.73 2.58
C GLU A 421 8.48 33.95 1.42
N VAL A 422 9.59 34.65 1.68
CA VAL A 422 10.64 34.88 0.68
C VAL A 422 11.35 33.58 0.32
N PHE A 423 11.74 32.78 1.31
CA PHE A 423 12.46 31.52 1.12
C PHE A 423 11.64 30.52 0.28
N PHE A 424 10.38 30.28 0.64
CA PHE A 424 9.50 29.38 -0.11
C PHE A 424 9.11 29.94 -1.49
N SER A 425 8.96 31.26 -1.63
CA SER A 425 8.71 31.87 -2.94
C SER A 425 9.86 31.61 -3.93
N LYS A 426 11.12 31.64 -3.47
CA LYS A 426 12.28 31.27 -4.30
C LYS A 426 12.25 29.81 -4.77
N MET A 427 11.63 28.93 -4.01
CA MET A 427 11.40 27.52 -4.38
C MET A 427 10.16 27.32 -5.27
N GLY A 428 9.44 28.38 -5.63
CA GLY A 428 8.19 28.31 -6.38
C GLY A 428 6.99 27.82 -5.54
N VAL A 429 7.14 27.77 -4.22
CA VAL A 429 6.07 27.40 -3.29
C VAL A 429 5.34 28.67 -2.85
N LYS A 430 4.02 28.70 -3.07
CA LYS A 430 3.16 29.86 -2.77
C LYS A 430 2.02 29.44 -1.85
N ASN A 431 1.31 30.43 -1.30
CA ASN A 431 0.19 30.22 -0.37
C ASN A 431 0.64 29.52 0.90
N LEU A 432 1.47 30.18 1.71
CA LEU A 432 1.88 29.66 3.01
C LEU A 432 0.79 29.89 4.07
N ARG A 433 0.75 28.99 5.04
CA ARG A 433 0.04 29.15 6.31
C ARG A 433 0.91 28.67 7.46
N PHE A 434 0.77 29.34 8.59
CA PHE A 434 1.50 29.04 9.80
C PHE A 434 0.53 28.55 10.86
N LYS A 435 0.90 27.46 11.54
CA LYS A 435 0.13 26.87 12.62
C LYS A 435 0.99 26.83 13.87
N PRO A 436 0.54 27.36 15.02
CA PRO A 436 1.24 27.21 16.29
C PRO A 436 1.57 25.74 16.58
N ALA A 437 2.81 25.52 17.00
CA ALA A 437 3.34 24.20 17.30
C ALA A 437 4.13 24.24 18.62
N TYR A 438 4.69 23.10 18.98
CA TYR A 438 5.60 22.97 20.12
C TYR A 438 6.87 22.26 19.66
N ASN A 439 8.01 22.93 19.88
CA ASN A 439 9.31 22.27 19.96
C ASN A 439 9.97 22.67 21.28
N PRO A 440 10.69 21.76 21.98
CA PRO A 440 11.27 22.08 23.28
C PRO A 440 12.25 23.27 23.27
N TYR A 441 12.92 23.48 22.14
CA TYR A 441 13.95 24.50 21.96
C TYR A 441 13.45 25.81 21.35
N THR A 442 12.16 25.93 21.00
CA THR A 442 11.61 27.18 20.41
C THR A 442 10.36 27.70 21.13
N GLU A 443 10.31 29.00 21.36
CA GLU A 443 9.12 29.73 21.82
C GLU A 443 9.13 31.16 21.26
N PRO A 444 8.17 31.53 20.38
CA PRO A 444 7.10 30.71 19.78
C PRO A 444 7.60 29.70 18.73
N SER A 445 6.79 28.66 18.43
CA SER A 445 7.03 27.67 17.37
C SER A 445 5.88 27.64 16.35
N LEU A 446 6.21 27.42 15.07
CA LEU A 446 5.27 27.39 13.94
C LEU A 446 5.56 26.21 12.99
N GLU A 447 4.55 25.37 12.75
CA GLU A 447 4.50 24.51 11.58
C GLU A 447 4.14 25.33 10.33
N ILE A 448 4.76 25.02 9.19
CA ILE A 448 4.57 25.71 7.92
C ILE A 448 3.83 24.78 6.96
N PHE A 449 2.73 25.28 6.39
CA PHE A 449 1.90 24.57 5.42
C PHE A 449 1.86 25.32 4.09
N SER A 450 1.81 24.58 2.98
CA SER A 450 1.48 25.12 1.66
C SER A 450 0.32 24.37 1.03
N TRP A 451 -0.46 25.05 0.20
CA TRP A 451 -1.47 24.42 -0.62
C TRP A 451 -0.81 23.62 -1.76
N HIS A 452 -1.14 22.33 -1.88
CA HIS A 452 -0.67 21.50 -2.98
C HIS A 452 -1.78 21.27 -4.01
N GLU A 453 -1.65 21.86 -5.19
CA GLU A 453 -2.68 21.84 -6.23
C GLU A 453 -3.06 20.42 -6.67
N GLY A 454 -2.05 19.54 -6.88
CA GLY A 454 -2.30 18.17 -7.32
C GLY A 454 -2.98 17.27 -6.27
N LEU A 455 -2.95 17.64 -4.98
CA LEU A 455 -3.55 16.86 -3.88
C LEU A 455 -4.81 17.53 -3.32
N GLY A 456 -5.08 18.80 -3.70
CA GLY A 456 -6.22 19.57 -3.20
C GLY A 456 -6.25 19.70 -1.67
N LYS A 457 -5.08 19.80 -1.02
CA LYS A 457 -4.98 19.93 0.45
C LYS A 457 -3.76 20.75 0.87
N TRP A 458 -3.84 21.26 2.10
CA TRP A 458 -2.69 21.81 2.81
C TRP A 458 -1.73 20.69 3.20
N VAL A 459 -0.46 20.85 2.87
CA VAL A 459 0.61 19.90 3.18
C VAL A 459 1.64 20.62 4.04
N GLU A 460 2.06 19.97 5.11
CA GLU A 460 3.16 20.46 5.95
C GLU A 460 4.48 20.36 5.18
N ILE A 461 5.16 21.50 5.03
CA ILE A 461 6.38 21.65 4.25
C ILE A 461 7.60 21.96 5.13
N GLY A 462 7.41 22.27 6.40
CA GLY A 462 8.49 22.55 7.34
C GLY A 462 7.99 22.90 8.73
N ASN A 463 8.94 23.02 9.66
CA ASN A 463 8.74 23.46 11.02
C ASN A 463 9.74 24.59 11.33
N SER A 464 9.36 25.52 12.19
CA SER A 464 10.16 26.69 12.52
C SER A 464 9.85 27.22 13.91
N GLY A 465 10.66 28.15 14.40
CA GLY A 465 10.40 28.86 15.64
C GLY A 465 11.52 29.82 16.01
N MET A 466 11.36 30.47 17.16
CA MET A 466 12.37 31.32 17.77
C MET A 466 13.04 30.57 18.91
N PHE A 467 14.37 30.42 18.90
CA PHE A 467 15.06 29.69 19.95
C PHE A 467 14.86 30.34 21.32
N ARG A 468 14.72 29.46 22.31
CA ARG A 468 14.45 29.82 23.69
C ARG A 468 15.61 30.58 24.36
N PRO A 469 15.34 31.55 25.25
CA PRO A 469 16.38 32.20 26.05
C PRO A 469 17.23 31.22 26.85
N GLU A 470 16.63 30.15 27.40
CA GLU A 470 17.33 29.13 28.18
C GLU A 470 18.36 28.35 27.37
N MET A 471 18.19 28.30 26.05
CA MET A 471 19.19 27.77 25.12
C MET A 471 20.26 28.83 24.83
N LEU A 472 19.85 30.04 24.42
CA LEU A 472 20.73 31.06 23.86
C LEU A 472 21.60 31.77 24.92
N GLU A 473 21.01 32.23 26.01
CA GLU A 473 21.73 32.97 27.07
C GLU A 473 22.72 32.05 27.79
N THR A 474 22.38 30.77 27.94
CA THR A 474 23.29 29.74 28.48
C THR A 474 24.55 29.58 27.63
N MET A 475 24.47 29.79 26.31
CA MET A 475 25.65 29.80 25.43
C MET A 475 26.56 31.01 25.65
N GLY A 476 26.02 32.10 26.21
CA GLY A 476 26.68 33.40 26.37
C GLY A 476 26.20 34.46 25.36
N LEU A 477 25.12 34.22 24.63
CA LEU A 477 24.55 35.24 23.76
C LEU A 477 23.91 36.37 24.59
N PRO A 478 24.05 37.64 24.19
CA PRO A 478 23.36 38.75 24.85
C PRO A 478 21.83 38.59 24.82
N ALA A 479 21.13 39.05 25.86
CA ALA A 479 19.67 38.90 26.00
C ALA A 479 18.84 39.58 24.90
N ASP A 480 19.40 40.59 24.22
CA ASP A 480 18.75 41.27 23.09
C ASP A 480 19.00 40.58 21.74
N VAL A 481 19.83 39.54 21.72
CA VAL A 481 20.01 38.67 20.56
C VAL A 481 18.93 37.60 20.53
N ARG A 482 18.22 37.53 19.41
CA ARG A 482 17.20 36.52 19.15
C ARG A 482 17.64 35.70 17.95
N VAL A 483 17.27 34.42 17.97
CA VAL A 483 17.63 33.50 16.91
C VAL A 483 16.37 32.82 16.40
N LEU A 484 16.14 32.89 15.09
CA LEU A 484 15.08 32.17 14.42
C LEU A 484 15.67 30.96 13.70
N GLY A 485 14.97 29.82 13.78
CA GLY A 485 15.41 28.54 13.26
C GLY A 485 14.28 27.83 12.52
N PHE A 486 14.62 27.08 11.49
CA PHE A 486 13.65 26.32 10.71
C PHE A 486 14.25 25.10 10.06
N GLY A 487 13.46 24.04 9.98
CA GLY A 487 13.83 22.75 9.43
C GLY A 487 12.79 22.22 8.45
N LEU A 488 13.26 21.60 7.38
CA LEU A 488 12.43 20.90 6.41
C LEU A 488 13.15 19.64 5.89
N SER A 489 12.38 18.64 5.46
CA SER A 489 12.94 17.46 4.79
C SER A 489 13.30 17.81 3.36
N LEU A 490 14.42 17.27 2.86
CA LEU A 490 14.80 17.37 1.45
C LEU A 490 14.01 16.40 0.56
N GLU A 491 13.69 15.23 1.10
CA GLU A 491 13.01 14.15 0.39
C GLU A 491 11.57 14.53 0.02
N ARG A 492 10.81 15.13 0.93
CA ARG A 492 9.39 15.46 0.69
C ARG A 492 9.19 16.42 -0.51
N PRO A 493 9.90 17.56 -0.61
CA PRO A 493 9.86 18.41 -1.80
C PRO A 493 10.31 17.69 -3.07
N THR A 494 11.34 16.84 -2.96
CA THR A 494 11.86 16.07 -4.10
C THR A 494 10.81 15.07 -4.61
N MET A 495 10.16 14.34 -3.71
CA MET A 495 9.09 13.39 -4.05
C MET A 495 7.93 14.08 -4.74
N ILE A 496 7.50 15.24 -4.23
CA ILE A 496 6.44 16.05 -4.84
C ILE A 496 6.84 16.50 -6.26
N ARG A 497 8.07 17.02 -6.42
CA ARG A 497 8.54 17.57 -7.69
C ARG A 497 8.67 16.52 -8.79
N TYR A 498 9.15 15.33 -8.46
CA TYR A 498 9.35 14.24 -9.41
C TYR A 498 8.18 13.24 -9.46
N GLY A 499 7.10 13.49 -8.71
CA GLY A 499 5.92 12.60 -8.70
C GLY A 499 6.18 11.23 -8.07
N ILE A 500 7.11 11.12 -7.13
CA ILE A 500 7.51 9.88 -6.48
C ILE A 500 6.60 9.64 -5.27
N SER A 501 5.95 8.48 -5.23
CA SER A 501 4.98 8.13 -4.17
C SER A 501 5.59 7.36 -2.99
N ASN A 502 6.75 6.73 -3.18
CA ASN A 502 7.42 5.92 -2.17
C ASN A 502 8.88 6.39 -2.03
N ILE A 503 9.25 6.78 -0.82
CA ILE A 503 10.57 7.34 -0.51
C ILE A 503 11.73 6.39 -0.83
N ARG A 504 11.50 5.06 -0.80
CA ARG A 504 12.52 4.04 -1.13
C ARG A 504 12.89 4.02 -2.61
N ASP A 505 12.01 4.53 -3.45
CA ASP A 505 12.28 4.67 -4.89
C ASP A 505 13.13 5.92 -5.15
N LEU A 506 13.24 6.81 -4.14
CA LEU A 506 14.09 8.00 -4.18
C LEU A 506 15.41 7.81 -3.42
N LEU A 507 15.44 7.13 -2.28
CA LEU A 507 16.64 7.02 -1.44
C LEU A 507 16.92 5.57 -1.03
N GLY A 508 18.17 5.13 -1.22
CA GLY A 508 18.69 3.83 -0.80
C GLY A 508 19.22 2.98 -1.97
N HIS A 509 19.69 1.78 -1.65
CA HIS A 509 20.30 0.87 -2.63
C HIS A 509 19.30 0.21 -3.60
N LYS A 510 17.99 0.44 -3.40
CA LYS A 510 16.90 -0.10 -4.24
C LYS A 510 16.35 0.91 -5.24
N VAL A 511 16.96 2.09 -5.33
CA VAL A 511 16.53 3.15 -6.25
C VAL A 511 16.65 2.64 -7.70
N PRO A 512 15.59 2.77 -8.54
CA PRO A 512 15.67 2.41 -9.94
C PRO A 512 16.64 3.33 -10.69
N LEU A 513 17.73 2.77 -11.25
CA LEU A 513 18.73 3.55 -11.99
C LEU A 513 18.12 4.22 -13.24
N GLU A 514 17.20 3.55 -13.92
CA GLU A 514 16.48 4.12 -15.07
C GLU A 514 15.72 5.41 -14.70
N MET A 515 15.19 5.50 -13.48
CA MET A 515 14.55 6.73 -13.00
C MET A 515 15.58 7.85 -12.80
N ILE A 516 16.77 7.54 -12.29
CA ILE A 516 17.85 8.51 -12.16
C ILE A 516 18.28 9.03 -13.54
N GLU A 517 18.48 8.14 -14.50
CA GLU A 517 18.89 8.47 -15.88
C GLU A 517 17.86 9.32 -16.61
N LYS A 518 16.57 8.99 -16.47
CA LYS A 518 15.47 9.73 -17.08
C LYS A 518 15.06 10.99 -16.31
N SER A 519 15.58 11.18 -15.10
CA SER A 519 15.20 12.33 -14.27
C SER A 519 15.64 13.63 -14.93
N ALA A 520 14.68 14.52 -15.18
CA ALA A 520 14.96 15.83 -15.72
C ALA A 520 15.94 16.61 -14.81
N ALA A 521 16.65 17.59 -15.40
CA ALA A 521 17.39 18.55 -14.60
C ALA A 521 16.42 19.33 -13.70
N THR A 522 16.87 19.70 -12.50
CA THR A 522 16.14 20.68 -11.70
C THR A 522 16.11 21.99 -12.49
N LYS A 523 14.92 22.37 -13.00
CA LYS A 523 14.73 23.65 -13.67
C LYS A 523 15.16 24.76 -12.70
N ARG A 524 16.33 25.38 -12.92
CA ARG A 524 16.61 26.73 -12.41
C ARG A 524 15.55 27.62 -13.05
N TYR A 525 14.67 28.20 -12.22
CA TYR A 525 13.71 29.23 -12.61
C TYR A 525 12.78 28.86 -13.78
N SER A 526 11.61 28.28 -13.49
CA SER A 526 10.44 28.39 -14.36
C SER A 526 9.33 29.06 -13.58
N THR A 527 9.11 30.34 -13.86
CA THR A 527 7.92 31.11 -13.47
C THR A 527 6.65 30.61 -14.16
N ALA A 528 6.75 29.70 -15.13
CA ALA A 528 5.61 29.04 -15.74
C ALA A 528 5.19 27.82 -14.89
N PRO A 529 3.90 27.72 -14.51
CA PRO A 529 3.38 26.55 -13.82
C PRO A 529 3.52 25.30 -14.71
N PRO A 530 3.69 24.10 -14.12
CA PRO A 530 3.68 22.86 -14.89
C PRO A 530 2.34 22.73 -15.62
N THR A 531 2.38 22.34 -16.89
CA THR A 531 1.18 22.02 -17.68
C THR A 531 0.45 20.86 -16.98
N PRO A 532 -0.77 21.05 -16.46
CA PRO A 532 -1.44 19.99 -15.73
C PRO A 532 -1.92 18.92 -16.72
N ALA A 533 -1.54 17.66 -16.47
CA ALA A 533 -2.29 16.53 -16.98
C ALA A 533 -3.72 16.62 -16.44
N SER A 534 -4.71 16.60 -17.34
CA SER A 534 -6.11 16.89 -17.05
C SER A 534 -6.66 16.03 -15.89
N SER A 535 -6.99 16.65 -14.76
CA SER A 535 -7.74 15.99 -13.69
C SER A 535 -9.00 16.80 -13.35
N LYS A 536 -10.12 16.06 -13.23
CA LYS A 536 -11.47 16.59 -13.04
C LYS A 536 -11.62 17.19 -11.64
N LYS A 537 -12.16 18.43 -11.59
CA LYS A 537 -12.45 19.24 -10.38
C LYS A 537 -13.30 18.49 -9.34
N ARG A 538 -13.00 18.69 -8.04
CA ARG A 538 -13.94 18.54 -6.91
C ARG A 538 -13.75 19.66 -5.88
N PRO A 539 -14.81 20.05 -5.13
CA PRO A 539 -14.87 21.34 -4.44
C PRO A 539 -14.28 21.30 -3.01
N SER A 540 -13.84 22.48 -2.57
CA SER A 540 -13.17 22.80 -1.30
C SER A 540 -14.13 22.90 -0.11
N ASN A 541 -13.66 22.65 1.12
CA ASN A 541 -14.21 23.24 2.34
C ASN A 541 -13.13 23.38 3.45
N ARG A 542 -13.15 24.52 4.17
CA ARG A 542 -12.27 24.91 5.30
C ARG A 542 -12.93 24.56 6.65
N LEU A 543 -12.16 24.33 7.73
CA LEU A 543 -12.65 24.23 9.14
C LEU A 543 -11.58 24.71 10.17
N LEU A 544 -12.06 25.14 11.36
CA LEU A 544 -11.42 25.81 12.52
C LEU A 544 -11.62 24.98 13.85
N PRO A 545 -10.97 25.28 15.01
CA PRO A 545 -10.83 24.38 16.19
C PRO A 545 -11.78 24.64 17.42
N LEU A 546 -11.91 23.67 18.37
CA LEU A 546 -12.72 23.65 19.64
C LEU A 546 -12.07 22.85 20.83
N THR A 547 -12.49 23.07 22.11
CA THR A 547 -11.89 22.65 23.45
C THR A 547 -12.90 22.07 24.50
N ALA A 548 -12.51 21.32 25.58
CA ALA A 548 -13.40 20.71 26.64
C ALA A 548 -12.77 20.20 28.01
N GLY A 549 -13.54 20.28 29.15
CA GLY A 549 -13.28 20.06 30.63
C GLY A 549 -13.71 18.73 31.37
N ILE A 550 -13.23 18.41 32.62
CA ILE A 550 -13.58 17.20 33.49
C ILE A 550 -14.05 17.57 34.94
N VAL A 551 -14.70 16.68 35.75
CA VAL A 551 -14.90 16.68 37.26
C VAL A 551 -15.19 15.25 37.84
N LEU A 552 -14.84 14.87 39.11
CA LEU A 552 -15.32 13.63 39.84
C LEU A 552 -15.60 13.77 41.35
N LEU A 553 -16.50 12.88 41.83
CA LEU A 553 -16.70 12.41 43.20
C LEU A 553 -16.15 10.98 43.44
N ALA A 554 -15.94 10.62 44.71
CA ALA A 554 -15.07 9.54 45.20
C ALA A 554 -15.45 8.09 44.81
N GLY A 555 -14.45 7.32 44.35
CA GLY A 555 -14.50 5.84 44.27
C GLY A 555 -13.91 5.19 43.02
N GLY A 556 -13.69 5.95 41.96
CA GLY A 556 -13.16 5.50 40.67
C GLY A 556 -13.28 6.65 39.68
N ALA A 557 -12.39 6.77 38.69
CA ALA A 557 -12.40 7.92 37.79
C ALA A 557 -13.31 7.72 36.57
N TYR A 558 -14.40 8.47 36.51
CA TYR A 558 -15.37 8.59 35.40
C TYR A 558 -15.28 9.98 34.72
N LEU A 559 -15.52 10.05 33.41
CA LEU A 559 -15.34 11.23 32.56
C LEU A 559 -16.70 11.72 32.00
N TYR A 560 -17.02 13.02 32.12
CA TYR A 560 -18.24 13.64 31.56
C TYR A 560 -17.93 14.59 30.39
N LEU A 561 -18.82 14.67 29.39
CA LEU A 561 -18.77 15.64 28.27
C LEU A 561 -20.09 16.44 28.20
N THR A 562 -20.09 17.74 27.90
CA THR A 562 -21.33 18.48 27.51
C THR A 562 -21.12 19.25 26.21
N ARG A 563 -22.18 19.40 25.41
CA ARG A 563 -22.14 19.84 24.00
C ARG A 563 -22.98 21.10 23.78
N GLU A 564 -22.43 22.10 23.08
CA GLU A 564 -23.19 23.12 22.37
C GLU A 564 -23.06 22.89 20.85
N GLU A 565 -24.20 22.57 20.22
CA GLU A 565 -24.53 22.51 18.79
C GLU A 565 -24.16 21.30 17.87
N PRO A 566 -25.05 20.97 16.89
CA PRO A 566 -25.24 19.60 16.38
C PRO A 566 -24.52 19.25 15.06
N THR A 567 -23.78 20.15 14.40
CA THR A 567 -23.44 20.00 12.96
C THR A 567 -21.96 19.80 12.61
N LEU A 568 -21.09 19.52 13.59
CA LEU A 568 -19.61 19.53 13.42
C LEU A 568 -18.93 18.21 13.03
N LEU A 569 -19.66 17.14 12.71
CA LEU A 569 -19.07 15.91 12.19
C LEU A 569 -19.25 15.83 10.68
N GLY A 570 -18.26 16.33 9.93
CA GLY A 570 -18.09 15.96 8.53
C GLY A 570 -17.81 14.47 8.42
N TYR A 571 -18.86 13.67 8.36
CA TYR A 571 -18.88 12.19 8.23
C TYR A 571 -18.33 11.67 6.88
N ASP A 572 -17.67 12.49 6.07
CA ASP A 572 -17.38 12.19 4.66
C ASP A 572 -15.90 11.90 4.32
N ARG A 573 -14.97 11.85 5.28
CA ARG A 573 -13.54 11.62 4.99
C ARG A 573 -12.82 10.49 5.70
N TRP A 574 -13.51 9.73 6.54
CA TRP A 574 -13.17 8.32 6.73
C TRP A 574 -14.31 7.61 6.03
N THR A 575 -14.09 7.11 4.81
CA THR A 575 -15.11 6.27 4.19
C THR A 575 -15.56 5.26 5.25
N PRO A 576 -16.83 5.28 5.67
CA PRO A 576 -17.42 4.03 6.09
C PRO A 576 -17.09 3.13 4.90
N VAL A 577 -16.50 1.97 5.15
CA VAL A 577 -16.86 0.85 4.28
C VAL A 577 -18.38 0.98 4.18
N LYS A 578 -18.95 1.11 2.98
CA LYS A 578 -20.40 0.98 2.82
C LYS A 578 -20.69 -0.43 3.30
N ILE A 579 -20.90 -0.57 4.60
CA ILE A 579 -21.31 -1.82 5.19
C ILE A 579 -22.79 -1.82 4.89
N ASN A 580 -23.13 -2.45 3.78
CA ASN A 580 -24.51 -2.75 3.42
C ASN A 580 -25.13 -3.79 4.38
N ASP A 581 -24.42 -4.14 5.47
CA ASP A 581 -24.84 -5.07 6.51
C ASP A 581 -25.27 -4.31 7.78
N PRO A 582 -26.58 -4.21 8.06
CA PRO A 582 -27.09 -3.51 9.24
C PRO A 582 -26.73 -4.21 10.57
N THR A 583 -26.20 -5.44 10.54
CA THR A 583 -25.81 -6.19 11.74
C THR A 583 -24.33 -6.01 12.10
N ALA A 584 -23.53 -5.37 11.24
CA ALA A 584 -22.13 -5.13 11.55
C ALA A 584 -21.95 -4.22 12.77
N ARG A 585 -20.97 -4.56 13.59
CA ARG A 585 -20.59 -3.84 14.81
C ARG A 585 -19.12 -3.44 14.75
N PRO A 586 -18.77 -2.20 15.12
CA PRO A 586 -17.39 -1.72 15.09
C PRO A 586 -16.68 -1.98 16.42
N ILE A 587 -15.40 -2.33 16.36
CA ILE A 587 -14.45 -2.14 17.47
C ILE A 587 -13.84 -0.74 17.32
N LEU A 588 -13.96 0.08 18.36
CA LEU A 588 -13.62 1.50 18.36
C LEU A 588 -12.34 1.75 19.16
N SER A 589 -11.53 2.71 18.70
CA SER A 589 -10.36 3.19 19.41
C SER A 589 -10.27 4.72 19.37
N LEU A 590 -9.79 5.30 20.46
CA LEU A 590 -9.54 6.73 20.64
C LEU A 590 -8.04 6.97 20.73
N PHE A 591 -7.58 8.05 20.11
CA PHE A 591 -6.19 8.47 20.21
C PHE A 591 -6.08 9.57 21.26
N VAL A 592 -5.45 9.25 22.38
CA VAL A 592 -5.15 10.23 23.42
C VAL A 592 -3.82 10.88 23.08
N LYS A 593 -3.78 12.21 23.09
CA LYS A 593 -2.57 13.00 22.84
C LYS A 593 -2.20 13.76 24.09
N GLU A 594 -0.94 13.70 24.48
CA GLU A 594 -0.42 14.59 25.52
C GLU A 594 -0.24 16.00 24.93
N PRO A 595 -0.75 17.07 25.54
CA PRO A 595 -0.67 18.42 24.98
C PRO A 595 0.76 18.90 24.74
N ASN A 596 1.69 18.54 25.63
CA ASN A 596 3.07 19.03 25.64
C ASN A 596 4.08 18.10 24.95
N LEU A 597 3.64 16.91 24.49
CA LEU A 597 4.48 15.96 23.78
C LEU A 597 3.84 15.60 22.44
N GLN A 598 4.63 15.40 21.39
CA GLN A 598 4.11 14.93 20.10
C GLN A 598 3.83 13.40 20.10
N ILE A 599 3.32 12.87 21.21
CA ILE A 599 2.97 11.46 21.36
C ILE A 599 1.46 11.30 21.33
N GLN A 600 0.98 10.39 20.50
CA GLN A 600 -0.40 9.89 20.53
C GLN A 600 -0.39 8.38 20.72
N ARG A 601 -1.32 7.84 21.53
CA ARG A 601 -1.55 6.38 21.63
C ARG A 601 -3.03 6.07 21.50
N ALA A 602 -3.33 4.91 20.93
CA ALA A 602 -4.68 4.39 20.81
C ALA A 602 -5.12 3.69 22.10
N TYR A 603 -6.36 3.92 22.52
CA TYR A 603 -7.03 3.25 23.63
C TYR A 603 -8.41 2.80 23.16
N THR A 604 -8.78 1.55 23.45
CA THR A 604 -10.11 1.03 23.14
C THR A 604 -11.01 1.20 24.38
N PRO A 605 -12.15 1.92 24.27
CA PRO A 605 -13.13 1.99 25.34
C PRO A 605 -13.74 0.64 25.66
N LEU A 606 -14.12 0.43 26.91
CA LEU A 606 -14.66 -0.85 27.38
C LEU A 606 -16.08 -1.16 26.87
N THR A 607 -16.83 -0.16 26.42
CA THR A 607 -18.16 -0.35 25.82
C THR A 607 -18.30 0.55 24.58
N SER A 608 -19.06 0.10 23.57
CA SER A 608 -19.38 0.95 22.41
C SER A 608 -20.54 1.92 22.69
N SER A 609 -21.43 1.59 23.62
CA SER A 609 -22.54 2.45 24.10
C SER A 609 -22.05 3.74 24.75
N SER A 610 -20.79 3.76 25.18
CA SER A 610 -20.05 4.97 25.57
C SER A 610 -20.05 6.08 24.51
N PHE A 611 -20.37 5.79 23.24
CA PHE A 611 -20.49 6.78 22.16
C PHE A 611 -21.95 7.09 21.84
N ASN A 612 -22.56 7.98 22.63
CA ASN A 612 -23.90 8.48 22.37
C ASN A 612 -23.90 9.48 21.20
N PRO A 613 -24.59 9.21 20.07
CA PRO A 613 -24.66 10.15 18.94
C PRO A 613 -25.49 11.41 19.24
N SER A 614 -26.30 11.38 20.31
CA SER A 614 -27.31 12.39 20.63
C SER A 614 -27.03 13.17 21.92
N GLY A 615 -25.88 12.98 22.59
CA GLY A 615 -25.58 13.65 23.86
C GLY A 615 -24.20 13.34 24.45
N PRO A 616 -23.95 13.74 25.71
CA PRO A 616 -22.79 13.34 26.51
C PRO A 616 -22.52 11.84 26.40
N ALA A 617 -21.25 11.50 26.22
CA ALA A 617 -20.77 10.14 26.07
C ALA A 617 -19.80 9.84 27.23
N GLU A 618 -20.10 8.85 28.05
CA GLU A 618 -19.22 8.41 29.14
C GLU A 618 -18.29 7.31 28.63
N LEU A 619 -16.98 7.55 28.66
CA LEU A 619 -15.97 6.64 28.11
C LEU A 619 -15.18 5.95 29.23
N ASP A 620 -15.28 4.63 29.32
CA ASP A 620 -14.47 3.83 30.23
C ASP A 620 -13.19 3.34 29.54
N LEU A 621 -12.01 3.71 30.07
CA LEU A 621 -10.71 3.33 29.53
C LEU A 621 -9.90 2.54 30.57
N VAL A 622 -9.20 1.49 30.13
CA VAL A 622 -8.18 0.81 30.96
C VAL A 622 -6.80 1.30 30.57
N ILE A 623 -6.14 1.96 31.53
CA ILE A 623 -4.86 2.59 31.31
C ILE A 623 -3.86 1.98 32.28
N LYS A 624 -2.96 1.15 31.76
CA LYS A 624 -1.84 0.64 32.54
C LYS A 624 -0.79 1.73 32.70
N ARG A 625 -0.36 1.99 33.94
CA ARG A 625 0.77 2.88 34.21
C ARG A 625 2.07 2.17 33.87
N TYR A 626 2.91 2.83 33.09
CA TYR A 626 4.30 2.46 32.87
C TYR A 626 5.18 3.47 33.59
N ALA A 627 6.27 3.01 34.23
CA ALA A 627 7.14 3.89 35.02
C ALA A 627 7.83 4.94 34.12
N ASP A 628 8.23 4.51 32.95
CA ASP A 628 8.86 5.26 31.86
C ASP A 628 7.84 5.86 30.88
N GLY A 629 6.64 5.30 30.72
CA GLY A 629 5.67 5.75 29.72
C GLY A 629 5.05 7.14 29.96
N GLU A 630 5.50 8.15 29.20
CA GLU A 630 5.06 9.56 29.28
C GLU A 630 3.54 9.75 29.23
N LEU A 631 2.87 9.27 28.19
CA LEU A 631 1.42 9.43 28.06
C LEU A 631 0.65 8.73 29.18
N SER A 632 1.11 7.56 29.63
CA SER A 632 0.49 6.85 30.75
C SER A 632 0.65 7.63 32.06
N ARG A 633 1.81 8.27 32.28
CA ARG A 633 2.08 9.14 33.43
C ARG A 633 1.29 10.43 33.34
N TYR A 634 1.15 11.03 32.16
CA TYR A 634 0.28 12.18 31.93
C TYR A 634 -1.16 11.86 32.35
N ILE A 635 -1.74 10.77 31.85
CA ILE A 635 -3.11 10.42 32.20
C ILE A 635 -3.25 10.09 33.70
N HIS A 636 -2.26 9.46 34.32
CA HIS A 636 -2.26 9.21 35.77
C HIS A 636 -2.01 10.46 36.63
N ARG A 637 -1.53 11.56 36.04
CA ARG A 637 -1.41 12.87 36.71
C ARG A 637 -2.71 13.66 36.65
N LEU A 638 -3.59 13.33 35.69
CA LEU A 638 -4.87 13.99 35.58
C LEU A 638 -5.70 13.71 36.81
N ARG A 639 -6.28 14.77 37.32
CA ARG A 639 -7.26 14.75 38.38
C ARG A 639 -8.63 14.84 37.75
N PRO A 640 -9.64 14.38 38.49
CA PRO A 640 -10.99 14.75 38.16
C PRO A 640 -11.15 16.26 38.13
N GLY A 641 -11.49 16.83 36.99
CA GLY A 641 -11.36 18.29 36.82
C GLY A 641 -10.70 18.67 35.50
N ASP A 642 -9.66 17.92 35.16
CA ASP A 642 -8.67 18.33 34.17
C ASP A 642 -9.18 18.23 32.73
N GLU A 643 -8.36 18.48 31.70
CA GLU A 643 -8.80 18.28 30.31
C GLU A 643 -7.99 17.15 29.68
N LEU A 644 -8.66 16.28 28.93
CA LEU A 644 -8.00 15.24 28.14
C LEU A 644 -8.37 15.39 26.67
N THR A 645 -7.38 15.75 25.85
CA THR A 645 -7.56 15.85 24.40
C THR A 645 -7.54 14.47 23.77
N VAL A 646 -8.60 14.13 23.05
CA VAL A 646 -8.75 12.87 22.33
C VAL A 646 -9.08 13.10 20.85
N ARG A 647 -8.63 12.19 19.98
CA ARG A 647 -8.96 12.17 18.55
C ARG A 647 -9.61 10.83 18.21
N GLY A 648 -10.77 10.85 17.57
CA GLY A 648 -11.52 9.64 17.20
C GLY A 648 -13.03 9.82 17.41
N PRO A 649 -13.79 8.73 17.48
CA PRO A 649 -13.34 7.33 17.42
C PRO A 649 -12.89 6.91 16.02
N ALA A 650 -11.86 6.06 15.97
CA ALA A 650 -11.46 5.33 14.77
C ALA A 650 -11.92 3.88 14.90
N ILE A 651 -12.34 3.29 13.78
CA ILE A 651 -12.78 1.90 13.74
C ILE A 651 -11.57 1.04 13.42
N THR A 652 -11.21 0.13 14.32
CA THR A 652 -10.05 -0.77 14.16
C THR A 652 -10.44 -2.11 13.55
N TRP A 653 -11.68 -2.56 13.75
CA TRP A 653 -12.24 -3.75 13.10
C TRP A 653 -13.76 -3.70 13.03
N TYR A 654 -14.33 -4.43 12.07
CA TYR A 654 -15.76 -4.66 11.95
C TYR A 654 -16.03 -6.15 12.04
N TYR A 655 -17.13 -6.51 12.70
CA TYR A 655 -17.61 -7.88 12.72
C TYR A 655 -19.13 -7.91 12.59
N SER A 656 -19.63 -8.94 11.91
CA SER A 656 -21.03 -9.32 11.98
C SER A 656 -21.11 -10.63 12.75
N PRO A 657 -21.89 -10.72 13.85
CA PRO A 657 -21.99 -11.95 14.65
C PRO A 657 -22.31 -13.20 13.83
N GLN A 658 -23.10 -13.04 12.76
CA GLN A 658 -23.50 -14.11 11.83
C GLN A 658 -22.36 -14.67 10.96
N ASP A 659 -21.22 -13.98 10.84
CA ASP A 659 -20.10 -14.39 9.98
C ASP A 659 -19.27 -15.51 10.62
N TRP A 660 -19.36 -15.67 11.93
CA TRP A 660 -18.47 -16.53 12.71
C TRP A 660 -19.28 -17.47 13.61
N ASP A 661 -18.84 -18.72 13.67
CA ASP A 661 -19.35 -19.70 14.62
C ASP A 661 -18.50 -19.67 15.92
N GLU A 662 -17.23 -19.26 15.82
CA GLU A 662 -16.31 -19.09 16.95
C GLU A 662 -15.36 -17.89 16.76
N VAL A 663 -15.24 -17.04 17.78
CA VAL A 663 -14.28 -15.93 17.86
C VAL A 663 -13.33 -16.21 19.03
N THR A 664 -12.02 -16.27 18.78
CA THR A 664 -11.03 -16.44 19.84
C THR A 664 -10.12 -15.22 19.94
N PHE A 665 -10.04 -14.60 21.11
CA PHE A 665 -9.10 -13.54 21.42
C PHE A 665 -7.85 -14.12 22.10
N VAL A 666 -6.66 -13.87 21.56
CA VAL A 666 -5.37 -14.13 22.22
C VAL A 666 -4.78 -12.79 22.63
N VAL A 667 -4.80 -12.50 23.93
CA VAL A 667 -4.57 -11.14 24.44
C VAL A 667 -3.48 -11.07 25.51
N GLY A 668 -2.86 -9.89 25.63
CA GLY A 668 -1.91 -9.59 26.69
C GLY A 668 -1.97 -8.14 27.12
N GLY A 669 -1.84 -7.90 28.43
CA GLY A 669 -1.87 -6.54 29.01
C GLY A 669 -3.16 -5.79 28.65
N THR A 670 -3.04 -4.52 28.24
CA THR A 670 -4.19 -3.69 27.85
C THR A 670 -4.86 -4.12 26.54
N GLY A 671 -4.27 -5.08 25.81
CA GLY A 671 -4.87 -5.70 24.63
C GLY A 671 -6.15 -6.51 24.91
N ILE A 672 -6.54 -6.66 26.18
CA ILE A 672 -7.86 -7.19 26.57
C ILE A 672 -9.03 -6.25 26.23
N THR A 673 -8.77 -4.93 26.10
CA THR A 673 -9.83 -3.92 25.95
C THR A 673 -10.72 -4.10 24.71
N PRO A 674 -10.23 -4.50 23.52
CA PRO A 674 -11.09 -4.82 22.39
C PRO A 674 -11.96 -6.07 22.61
N ALA A 675 -11.44 -7.08 23.30
CA ALA A 675 -12.22 -8.27 23.63
C ALA A 675 -13.34 -7.94 24.62
N TYR A 676 -13.05 -7.05 25.57
CA TYR A 676 -14.04 -6.58 26.54
C TYR A 676 -15.16 -5.76 25.86
N GLN A 677 -14.80 -4.84 24.97
CA GLN A 677 -15.76 -4.09 24.14
C GLN A 677 -16.65 -5.03 23.31
N PHE A 678 -16.04 -6.01 22.65
CA PHE A 678 -16.75 -7.02 21.87
C PHE A 678 -17.79 -7.80 22.69
N ILE A 679 -17.41 -8.23 23.91
CA ILE A 679 -18.30 -9.01 24.79
C ILE A 679 -19.47 -8.16 25.26
N ASN A 680 -19.23 -6.93 25.68
CA ASN A 680 -20.30 -6.03 26.10
C ASN A 680 -21.26 -5.69 24.96
N ASP A 681 -20.74 -5.45 23.75
CA ASP A 681 -21.57 -5.20 22.57
C ASP A 681 -22.44 -6.42 22.23
N MET A 682 -21.88 -7.63 22.30
CA MET A 682 -22.61 -8.87 22.09
C MET A 682 -23.70 -9.06 23.15
N LEU A 683 -23.39 -8.83 24.42
CA LEU A 683 -24.35 -8.92 25.53
C LEU A 683 -25.48 -7.89 25.43
N ALA A 684 -25.18 -6.67 24.97
CA ALA A 684 -26.17 -5.62 24.77
C ALA A 684 -27.15 -5.91 23.61
N SER A 685 -26.73 -6.71 22.61
CA SER A 685 -27.54 -7.04 21.42
C SER A 685 -28.53 -8.21 21.58
N SER A 686 -28.60 -8.85 22.75
CA SER A 686 -29.26 -10.15 22.94
C SER A 686 -30.81 -10.14 22.96
N THR A 687 -31.48 -9.09 22.48
CA THR A 687 -32.95 -8.98 22.53
C THR A 687 -33.70 -9.58 21.34
N SER A 688 -33.05 -10.10 20.28
CA SER A 688 -33.81 -10.57 19.09
C SER A 688 -33.13 -11.58 18.12
N SER A 689 -32.38 -12.59 18.58
CA SER A 689 -32.15 -13.87 17.84
C SER A 689 -31.28 -14.86 18.64
N PRO A 690 -31.33 -16.17 18.36
CA PRO A 690 -30.48 -17.16 19.02
C PRO A 690 -29.07 -17.13 18.42
N ASP A 691 -28.21 -16.22 18.89
CA ASP A 691 -26.81 -16.16 18.44
C ASP A 691 -26.01 -17.37 18.96
N THR A 692 -25.62 -18.26 18.05
CA THR A 692 -24.84 -19.48 18.31
C THR A 692 -23.33 -19.25 18.47
N LEU A 693 -22.88 -17.99 18.40
CA LEU A 693 -21.47 -17.60 18.42
C LEU A 693 -20.79 -17.97 19.75
N LYS A 694 -19.70 -18.73 19.68
CA LYS A 694 -18.81 -19.02 20.81
C LYS A 694 -17.68 -18.02 20.88
N VAL A 695 -17.36 -17.53 22.08
CA VAL A 695 -16.28 -16.58 22.32
C VAL A 695 -15.29 -17.18 23.30
N SER A 696 -14.00 -17.18 22.94
CA SER A 696 -12.93 -17.69 23.79
C SER A 696 -11.89 -16.59 24.02
N ILE A 697 -11.45 -16.38 25.25
CA ILE A 697 -10.30 -15.51 25.57
C ILE A 697 -9.16 -16.36 26.11
N VAL A 698 -8.01 -16.28 25.45
CA VAL A 698 -6.72 -16.75 25.94
C VAL A 698 -5.92 -15.53 26.37
N TYR A 699 -5.85 -15.28 27.67
CA TYR A 699 -5.11 -14.15 28.23
C TYR A 699 -3.73 -14.62 28.67
N ALA A 700 -2.66 -14.09 28.07
CA ALA A 700 -1.28 -14.33 28.48
C ALA A 700 -0.75 -13.19 29.37
N SER A 701 -0.16 -13.55 30.51
CA SER A 701 0.39 -12.61 31.50
C SER A 701 1.71 -13.13 32.10
N PRO A 702 2.67 -12.26 32.48
CA PRO A 702 3.85 -12.72 33.20
C PRO A 702 3.56 -13.38 34.56
N SER A 703 2.47 -12.97 35.22
CA SER A 703 2.04 -13.55 36.49
C SER A 703 0.53 -13.38 36.70
N PRO A 704 -0.11 -14.18 37.58
CA PRO A 704 -1.54 -14.10 37.85
C PRO A 704 -2.00 -12.71 38.32
N SER A 705 -1.26 -12.06 39.22
CA SER A 705 -1.60 -10.71 39.72
C SER A 705 -1.59 -9.60 38.66
N ARG A 706 -1.01 -9.85 37.48
CA ARG A 706 -0.90 -8.89 36.36
C ARG A 706 -2.01 -9.02 35.31
N ILE A 707 -2.96 -9.93 35.50
CA ILE A 707 -4.11 -10.09 34.61
C ILE A 707 -5.07 -8.93 34.86
N LEU A 708 -5.29 -8.09 33.84
CA LEU A 708 -6.19 -6.94 33.92
C LEU A 708 -7.64 -7.39 33.72
N LEU A 709 -8.57 -6.72 34.42
CA LEU A 709 -10.03 -6.98 34.35
C LEU A 709 -10.46 -8.41 34.73
N LYS A 710 -9.62 -9.18 35.45
CA LYS A 710 -9.91 -10.58 35.76
C LYS A 710 -11.26 -10.77 36.47
N ASP A 711 -11.50 -10.04 37.55
CA ASP A 711 -12.75 -10.18 38.32
C ASP A 711 -13.97 -9.77 37.51
N SER A 712 -13.85 -8.73 36.69
CA SER A 712 -14.90 -8.28 35.77
C SER A 712 -15.18 -9.31 34.67
N LEU A 713 -14.15 -9.94 34.09
CA LEU A 713 -14.30 -11.01 33.11
C LEU A 713 -14.92 -12.27 33.73
N ASP A 714 -14.51 -12.63 34.94
CA ASP A 714 -15.07 -13.77 35.68
C ASP A 714 -16.54 -13.51 36.06
N ALA A 715 -16.90 -12.28 36.40
CA ALA A 715 -18.28 -11.87 36.62
C ALA A 715 -19.11 -11.95 35.33
N LEU A 716 -18.57 -11.51 34.18
CA LEU A 716 -19.23 -11.66 32.87
C LEU A 716 -19.44 -13.13 32.50
N ARG A 717 -18.49 -14.02 32.84
CA ARG A 717 -18.64 -15.48 32.69
C ARG A 717 -19.79 -16.03 33.54
N GLN A 718 -20.05 -15.46 34.72
CA GLN A 718 -21.13 -15.88 35.63
C GLN A 718 -22.50 -15.29 35.28
N GLN A 719 -22.56 -14.07 34.73
CA GLN A 719 -23.81 -13.34 34.43
C GLN A 719 -24.62 -13.90 33.25
N GLY A 720 -24.07 -14.85 32.52
CA GLY A 720 -24.78 -15.59 31.48
C GLY A 720 -23.90 -15.70 30.26
N LEU A 721 -23.71 -16.95 29.82
CA LEU A 721 -23.34 -17.44 28.49
C LEU A 721 -22.46 -18.69 28.68
N GLU A 722 -23.02 -19.90 28.53
CA GLU A 722 -22.22 -21.11 28.24
C GLU A 722 -21.34 -20.97 26.96
N ARG A 723 -21.43 -19.81 26.29
CA ARG A 723 -20.72 -19.43 25.09
C ARG A 723 -19.38 -18.71 25.34
N LEU A 724 -19.10 -18.21 26.56
CA LEU A 724 -17.84 -17.52 26.88
C LEU A 724 -16.85 -18.44 27.62
N SER A 725 -15.72 -18.74 26.98
CA SER A 725 -14.62 -19.52 27.58
C SER A 725 -13.45 -18.60 27.94
N LEU A 726 -12.98 -18.68 29.19
CA LEU A 726 -11.84 -17.88 29.67
C LEU A 726 -10.68 -18.81 30.03
N HIS A 727 -9.52 -18.55 29.44
CA HIS A 727 -8.28 -19.27 29.68
C HIS A 727 -7.18 -18.28 30.08
N TYR A 728 -6.82 -18.30 31.36
CA TYR A 728 -5.75 -17.48 31.88
C TYR A 728 -4.43 -18.26 31.87
N LEU A 729 -3.43 -17.74 31.15
CA LEU A 729 -2.09 -18.27 31.05
C LEU A 729 -1.12 -17.35 31.79
N ALA A 730 -0.26 -17.92 32.63
CA ALA A 730 0.80 -17.19 33.31
C ALA A 730 2.19 -17.81 33.11
N ASP A 731 3.19 -16.98 32.90
CA ASP A 731 4.59 -17.42 32.70
C ASP A 731 5.17 -18.05 33.99
N GLY A 732 4.78 -17.54 35.16
CA GLY A 732 5.20 -18.02 36.47
C GLY A 732 4.27 -17.58 37.60
N LEU A 733 4.55 -18.06 38.81
CA LEU A 733 3.81 -17.69 40.02
C LEU A 733 4.23 -16.31 40.54
N ASP A 734 3.34 -15.64 41.27
CA ASP A 734 3.66 -14.39 41.95
C ASP A 734 4.71 -14.63 43.07
N ALA A 735 5.71 -13.75 43.17
CA ALA A 735 6.89 -13.91 44.02
C ALA A 735 6.61 -14.08 45.53
N ASN A 736 5.41 -13.76 46.01
CA ASN A 736 5.01 -13.80 47.43
C ASN A 736 3.84 -14.78 47.72
N ALA A 737 3.50 -15.70 46.83
CA ALA A 737 2.36 -16.60 47.01
C ALA A 737 2.68 -17.79 47.94
N SER A 738 2.49 -17.62 49.25
CA SER A 738 2.59 -18.69 50.26
C SER A 738 1.26 -19.41 50.57
N SER A 739 0.26 -19.32 49.69
CA SER A 739 -1.07 -19.90 49.93
C SER A 739 -1.61 -20.60 48.68
N LYS A 740 -1.87 -21.91 48.81
CA LYS A 740 -2.45 -22.79 47.79
C LYS A 740 -3.90 -22.45 47.39
N THR A 741 -4.48 -21.36 47.90
CA THR A 741 -5.94 -21.13 47.84
C THR A 741 -6.41 -20.06 46.85
N ALA A 742 -5.51 -19.41 46.09
CA ALA A 742 -5.90 -18.30 45.17
C ALA A 742 -5.67 -18.54 43.66
N GLN A 743 -5.17 -19.72 43.24
CA GLN A 743 -4.64 -19.91 41.87
C GLN A 743 -5.15 -21.17 41.16
N GLN A 744 -6.40 -21.61 41.41
CA GLN A 744 -6.96 -22.77 40.70
C GLN A 744 -7.33 -22.50 39.23
N ASP A 745 -7.57 -21.25 38.84
CA ASP A 745 -8.11 -20.88 37.52
C ASP A 745 -7.07 -20.35 36.51
N VAL A 746 -5.78 -20.32 36.88
CA VAL A 746 -4.68 -19.84 36.01
C VAL A 746 -3.72 -20.99 35.70
N THR A 747 -3.49 -21.24 34.42
CA THR A 747 -2.58 -22.27 33.95
C THR A 747 -1.18 -21.70 33.78
N ILE A 748 -0.17 -22.28 34.44
CA ILE A 748 1.23 -21.90 34.24
C ILE A 748 1.72 -22.45 32.90
N SER A 749 1.72 -21.61 31.87
CA SER A 749 2.08 -21.97 30.50
C SER A 749 2.21 -20.71 29.64
N PHE A 750 2.95 -20.82 28.53
CA PHE A 750 3.03 -19.80 27.50
C PHE A 750 2.01 -20.06 26.39
N PRO A 751 1.61 -19.03 25.61
CA PRO A 751 0.82 -19.20 24.38
C PRO A 751 1.68 -19.81 23.25
N ASP A 752 2.34 -20.94 23.53
CA ASP A 752 3.15 -21.69 22.59
C ASP A 752 2.29 -22.56 21.66
N ARG A 753 2.94 -23.23 20.70
CA ARG A 753 2.25 -24.11 19.75
C ARG A 753 1.44 -25.20 20.42
N LYS A 754 1.94 -25.83 21.48
CA LYS A 754 1.28 -26.96 22.14
C LYS A 754 0.03 -26.48 22.88
N THR A 755 0.15 -25.37 23.60
CA THR A 755 -0.93 -24.77 24.38
C THR A 755 -2.00 -24.19 23.48
N LEU A 756 -1.63 -23.38 22.47
CA LEU A 756 -2.59 -22.83 21.53
C LEU A 756 -3.26 -23.92 20.67
N LYS A 757 -2.54 -24.99 20.29
CA LYS A 757 -3.18 -26.14 19.61
C LYS A 757 -4.23 -26.84 20.49
N LYS A 758 -3.99 -26.93 21.81
CA LYS A 758 -4.93 -27.51 22.76
C LYS A 758 -6.16 -26.62 22.95
N LEU A 759 -5.96 -25.31 23.08
CA LEU A 759 -7.03 -24.35 23.36
C LEU A 759 -7.85 -23.96 22.12
N LEU A 760 -7.20 -23.81 20.96
CA LEU A 760 -7.87 -23.45 19.70
C LEU A 760 -8.49 -24.67 18.99
N GLY A 761 -8.10 -25.89 19.34
CA GLY A 761 -8.54 -27.13 18.67
C GLY A 761 -7.88 -27.35 17.30
N LYS A 762 -8.23 -28.45 16.64
CA LYS A 762 -7.92 -28.65 15.21
C LYS A 762 -8.95 -27.88 14.37
N LYS A 763 -8.54 -27.39 13.19
CA LYS A 763 -9.45 -26.84 12.19
C LYS A 763 -10.53 -27.88 11.86
N GLU A 764 -11.78 -27.61 12.24
CA GLU A 764 -12.94 -28.42 11.86
C GLU A 764 -13.44 -27.93 10.49
N GLU A 765 -13.56 -28.85 9.54
CA GLU A 765 -13.98 -28.53 8.18
C GLU A 765 -15.45 -28.08 8.18
N GLY A 766 -15.70 -26.81 7.82
CA GLY A 766 -17.04 -26.23 7.74
C GLY A 766 -17.43 -25.24 8.85
N LYS A 767 -16.63 -25.06 9.92
CA LYS A 767 -16.84 -24.00 10.93
C LYS A 767 -16.09 -22.72 10.58
N ARG A 768 -16.76 -21.58 10.69
CA ARG A 768 -16.20 -20.24 10.45
C ARG A 768 -15.59 -19.73 11.75
N LYS A 769 -14.26 -19.74 11.83
CA LYS A 769 -13.50 -19.33 13.02
C LYS A 769 -12.59 -18.15 12.72
N VAL A 770 -12.53 -17.18 13.63
CA VAL A 770 -11.57 -16.08 13.59
C VAL A 770 -10.77 -16.00 14.89
N VAL A 771 -9.45 -15.81 14.78
CA VAL A 771 -8.54 -15.61 15.90
C VAL A 771 -8.03 -14.17 15.88
N ILE A 772 -8.31 -13.43 16.94
CA ILE A 772 -7.96 -12.03 17.11
C ILE A 772 -6.80 -11.93 18.09
N VAL A 773 -5.70 -11.31 17.71
CA VAL A 773 -4.49 -11.19 18.54
C VAL A 773 -4.22 -9.73 18.86
N CYS A 774 -4.20 -9.39 20.16
CA CYS A 774 -4.07 -8.01 20.63
C CYS A 774 -3.22 -7.94 21.92
N GLY A 775 -2.14 -7.19 21.91
CA GLY A 775 -1.25 -7.12 23.08
C GLY A 775 0.15 -6.61 22.72
N PRO A 776 1.16 -6.87 23.55
CA PRO A 776 2.54 -6.48 23.28
C PRO A 776 3.01 -7.01 21.92
N GLU A 777 3.80 -6.21 21.20
CA GLU A 777 4.22 -6.53 19.83
C GLU A 777 4.96 -7.88 19.73
N GLY A 778 5.84 -8.19 20.69
CA GLY A 778 6.53 -9.48 20.74
C GLY A 778 5.57 -10.69 20.87
N MET A 779 4.42 -10.52 21.54
CA MET A 779 3.39 -11.57 21.61
C MET A 779 2.66 -11.70 20.27
N ILE A 780 2.29 -10.57 19.65
CA ILE A 780 1.62 -10.56 18.35
C ILE A 780 2.50 -11.21 17.28
N GLU A 781 3.79 -10.87 17.25
CA GLU A 781 4.74 -11.42 16.29
C GLU A 781 4.94 -12.93 16.48
N ALA A 782 5.11 -13.40 17.71
CA ALA A 782 5.27 -14.82 18.02
C ALA A 782 4.00 -15.65 17.69
N VAL A 783 2.82 -15.11 17.95
CA VAL A 783 1.55 -15.84 17.78
C VAL A 783 1.04 -15.76 16.34
N ALA A 784 1.04 -14.58 15.72
CA ALA A 784 0.37 -14.30 14.45
C ALA A 784 1.29 -13.73 13.35
N GLY A 785 2.57 -13.50 13.63
CA GLY A 785 3.49 -12.79 12.74
C GLY A 785 3.28 -11.26 12.73
N PRO A 786 4.24 -10.50 12.19
CA PRO A 786 4.23 -9.04 12.26
C PRO A 786 3.02 -8.44 11.51
N ARG A 787 2.56 -7.26 11.93
CA ARG A 787 1.57 -6.50 11.16
C ARG A 787 2.15 -5.99 9.85
N GLY A 788 1.28 -5.75 8.87
CA GLY A 788 1.67 -5.11 7.62
C GLY A 788 1.75 -3.58 7.76
N ARG A 789 2.24 -2.91 6.72
CA ARG A 789 2.34 -1.44 6.65
C ARG A 789 0.96 -0.78 6.79
N ASN A 790 0.90 0.47 7.26
CA ASN A 790 -0.33 1.28 7.37
C ASN A 790 -1.49 0.59 8.10
N PHE A 791 -1.22 -0.07 9.23
CA PHE A 791 -2.23 -0.82 10.00
C PHE A 791 -2.88 -1.99 9.23
N SER A 792 -2.26 -2.46 8.14
CA SER A 792 -2.73 -3.67 7.45
C SER A 792 -2.41 -4.93 8.26
N GLN A 793 -3.20 -5.99 8.05
CA GLN A 793 -3.10 -7.24 8.80
C GLN A 793 -1.76 -8.00 8.58
N GLY A 794 -1.04 -7.70 7.49
CA GLY A 794 0.20 -8.39 7.13
C GLY A 794 -0.03 -9.87 6.78
N ARG A 795 1.04 -10.63 6.57
CA ARG A 795 0.94 -12.09 6.41
C ARG A 795 0.73 -12.77 7.77
N VAL A 796 -0.01 -13.86 7.79
CA VAL A 796 -0.09 -14.69 8.99
C VAL A 796 1.23 -15.47 9.13
N GLY A 797 1.83 -15.36 10.30
CA GLY A 797 3.08 -16.00 10.72
C GLY A 797 2.94 -16.63 12.10
N GLY A 798 4.08 -16.94 12.73
CA GLY A 798 4.10 -17.46 14.09
C GLY A 798 3.33 -18.78 14.28
N VAL A 799 2.87 -19.00 15.51
CA VAL A 799 2.16 -20.21 15.91
C VAL A 799 0.88 -20.44 15.07
N LEU A 800 0.11 -19.39 14.76
CA LEU A 800 -1.15 -19.54 14.02
C LEU A 800 -0.93 -20.05 12.59
N LYS A 801 0.15 -19.64 11.92
CA LYS A 801 0.52 -20.19 10.60
C LYS A 801 0.85 -21.68 10.69
N GLU A 802 1.60 -22.09 11.72
CA GLU A 802 1.95 -23.50 11.95
C GLU A 802 0.75 -24.39 12.30
N LEU A 803 -0.34 -23.78 12.80
CA LEU A 803 -1.61 -24.45 13.08
C LEU A 803 -2.56 -24.44 11.86
N GLY A 804 -2.16 -23.83 10.74
CA GLY A 804 -2.91 -23.85 9.47
C GLY A 804 -3.98 -22.76 9.33
N PHE A 805 -3.92 -21.70 10.15
CA PHE A 805 -4.79 -20.53 9.98
C PHE A 805 -4.33 -19.67 8.80
N THR A 806 -5.31 -19.10 8.09
CA THR A 806 -5.09 -18.24 6.91
C THR A 806 -5.26 -16.76 7.24
N GLU A 807 -4.87 -15.87 6.33
CA GLU A 807 -5.03 -14.41 6.45
C GLU A 807 -6.49 -13.95 6.62
N LYS A 808 -7.47 -14.78 6.26
CA LYS A 808 -8.90 -14.50 6.45
C LYS A 808 -9.41 -14.88 7.84
N GLU A 809 -8.67 -15.72 8.56
CA GLU A 809 -9.06 -16.31 9.84
C GLU A 809 -8.28 -15.69 11.01
N VAL A 810 -7.39 -14.73 10.75
CA VAL A 810 -6.56 -14.07 11.76
C VAL A 810 -6.67 -12.56 11.64
N VAL A 811 -6.94 -11.89 12.76
CA VAL A 811 -6.99 -10.44 12.89
C VAL A 811 -6.00 -10.00 13.98
N LYS A 812 -5.26 -8.92 13.75
CA LYS A 812 -4.28 -8.31 14.64
C LYS A 812 -4.80 -6.90 14.97
N LEU A 813 -5.14 -6.65 16.23
CA LEU A 813 -5.76 -5.40 16.72
C LEU A 813 -4.81 -4.54 17.53
#